data_AF-A0A1Q6ZKM2-F1
#
_entry.id   AF-A0A1Q6ZKM2-F1
#
_cell.length_a   1.000
_cell.length_b   1.000
_cell.length_c   1.000
_cell.angle_alpha   90.00
_cell.angle_beta   90.00
_cell.angle_gamma   90.00
#
_symmetry.space_group_name_H-M   'P 1'
#
loop_
_entity.id
_entity.type
_entity.pdbx_description
1 polymer ?
#
loop_
_entity_poly.entity_id
_entity_poly.type
_entity_poly.pdbx_seq_one_letter_code
_entity_poly.pdbx_strand_id
1 'polypeptide(L)'
;MLKPFVTGFLLLAAACATTKAVAPQATPGTSAPVPPPPVATPSDASHTAQPAVEPPVAYMLGLMPLKSTGVDVFRAAHPTYDGRGVLIAILDSGIDPNVPGLIATSTGAPKVIELRDFSAEGRVALTPFAAPTESALRGAARIARLTTATTWYHGVFRELSLGHAPAADVNGNGRNTDEFPVVVVKASDGWVAFIDTNLDGSFEDEMPLHDYRQGRETIALGTKPLTIVANFSGSDSVPVLDLFFDTSGHGTHVAGIAAGYNLYNVSGFTGVAPGAQVIGLKIANNARGGVTVHGSMMRAMDYAARYAAQRNLPLVLNLSFGVGNEHEGKAVIDSIVDAFLLSHPAAVFSISAGNDGPGLSTLGFPGSADLALSVGASYPGVFTQPPQQGAPPPRDVMGWFSSRGGELAKPDILAPGVAFSTVPPWDTGNEIKGGTSMSAPHASGLAACLISALVQEGRRPSAAEIVQALRVSAHPLNGARVIDEGAGVPVLEAAYQWLAAGHQGSRYEVRAADGVSAAFRRNGFAGNEDSVETFTVRPEAGLRAAVFALRSDVPWLSTEDSVPAGPRTTEIRLTYRRSSLGAPGVYVGTVTAWNPHDTLAGPLFKLINTVIVPIDLESKVFVDERRVVGPAAVQRYFLRVTQPGATLRTTVTLPDSQGQQATARLYEPNGQPARAAPEDVDLGREQRGTATIVVRAEDLIPGVYELDVVAPPLASATATVRAELGPVALSPTQHGLEASNLGSTVTAEFTHRLVGVERTYAISGRGQPAETLTVRPPSWAKRMEVDIDLPPDLWDEFTDFAVTAYDSTGQQIRGGNVALNYAFGRLSFSLPDSLLGAPLTVEFFPAFAKLPGHVWHGAARVRFLGLDEPIGEGGSLSVVSGGRSVVRLPAPPRLDMPEGFTAVIETRVTTLAGPVAARRTALEP
;
A
#
# COMPACT_ATOMS: atom_id res chain seq x y z
N MET A 1 15.30 -20.02 -68.28
CA MET A 1 15.09 -21.35 -68.89
C MET A 1 13.75 -21.92 -68.41
N LEU A 2 13.13 -22.75 -69.24
CA LEU A 2 11.95 -23.63 -69.00
C LEU A 2 11.05 -23.42 -67.76
N LYS A 3 9.87 -22.84 -68.04
CA LYS A 3 8.51 -23.31 -67.69
C LYS A 3 8.29 -24.81 -68.12
N PRO A 4 7.13 -25.49 -67.92
CA PRO A 4 5.90 -25.26 -67.09
C PRO A 4 5.22 -26.56 -66.51
N PHE A 5 3.97 -26.45 -66.03
CA PHE A 5 2.85 -27.45 -66.10
C PHE A 5 2.89 -28.72 -65.21
N VAL A 6 1.80 -29.46 -64.94
CA VAL A 6 0.37 -29.47 -65.40
C VAL A 6 -0.50 -29.98 -64.20
N THR A 7 -1.64 -29.39 -63.80
CA THR A 7 -3.03 -29.42 -64.34
C THR A 7 -3.84 -30.71 -64.07
N GLY A 8 -5.07 -30.55 -63.53
CA GLY A 8 -6.19 -31.51 -63.68
C GLY A 8 -7.25 -31.39 -62.55
N PHE A 9 -8.44 -30.79 -62.73
CA PHE A 9 -9.66 -31.27 -63.46
C PHE A 9 -10.40 -32.44 -62.74
N LEU A 10 -11.73 -32.49 -62.61
CA LEU A 10 -12.85 -31.56 -62.92
C LEU A 10 -14.21 -32.09 -62.39
N LEU A 11 -15.23 -31.22 -62.18
CA LEU A 11 -16.72 -31.40 -62.30
C LEU A 11 -17.44 -32.66 -61.72
N LEU A 12 -18.68 -32.65 -61.21
CA LEU A 12 -19.97 -32.05 -61.65
C LEU A 12 -20.87 -31.78 -60.40
N ALA A 13 -21.59 -30.65 -60.28
CA ALA A 13 -22.96 -30.35 -60.77
C ALA A 13 -24.11 -31.03 -59.95
N ALA A 14 -25.30 -30.45 -59.74
CA ALA A 14 -25.94 -29.27 -60.35
C ALA A 14 -27.00 -28.58 -59.43
N ALA A 15 -27.29 -27.30 -59.73
CA ALA A 15 -28.61 -26.63 -59.84
C ALA A 15 -29.68 -26.72 -58.70
N CYS A 16 -30.51 -25.72 -58.36
CA CYS A 16 -30.71 -24.28 -58.68
C CYS A 16 -31.76 -23.73 -57.64
N ALA A 17 -32.31 -22.50 -57.60
CA ALA A 17 -32.38 -21.35 -58.52
C ALA A 17 -32.64 -20.00 -57.77
N THR A 18 -32.35 -18.86 -58.44
CA THR A 18 -33.08 -17.54 -58.46
C THR A 18 -33.70 -16.89 -57.20
N THR A 19 -33.61 -15.57 -56.92
CA THR A 19 -33.00 -14.40 -57.63
C THR A 19 -32.98 -13.10 -56.80
N LYS A 20 -31.89 -12.29 -56.92
CA LYS A 20 -31.78 -10.80 -56.77
C LYS A 20 -32.08 -10.19 -55.37
N ALA A 21 -31.38 -9.15 -54.86
CA ALA A 21 -30.62 -8.06 -55.50
C ALA A 21 -29.53 -7.40 -54.58
N VAL A 22 -28.47 -6.86 -55.21
CA VAL A 22 -27.55 -5.71 -54.91
C VAL A 22 -27.06 -5.37 -53.47
N ALA A 23 -25.76 -5.04 -53.36
CA ALA A 23 -24.96 -4.72 -52.15
C ALA A 23 -25.13 -3.27 -51.60
N PRO A 24 -24.53 -2.90 -50.43
CA PRO A 24 -23.08 -2.65 -50.31
C PRO A 24 -22.40 -3.21 -49.03
N GLN A 25 -21.09 -2.94 -48.87
CA GLN A 25 -20.21 -3.42 -47.79
C GLN A 25 -20.62 -2.99 -46.37
N ALA A 26 -20.30 -3.82 -45.38
CA ALA A 26 -20.25 -3.46 -43.96
C ALA A 26 -18.94 -3.95 -43.31
N THR A 27 -18.43 -3.12 -42.41
CA THR A 27 -17.17 -3.16 -41.63
C THR A 27 -16.86 -4.48 -40.89
N PRO A 28 -15.56 -4.86 -40.76
CA PRO A 28 -15.10 -5.77 -39.72
C PRO A 28 -15.29 -5.15 -38.33
N GLY A 29 -15.80 -5.94 -37.37
CA GLY A 29 -16.11 -5.46 -36.02
C GLY A 29 -14.87 -5.14 -35.17
N THR A 30 -15.02 -4.14 -34.31
CA THR A 30 -14.06 -3.73 -33.28
C THR A 30 -13.80 -4.83 -32.24
N SER A 31 -12.53 -5.22 -32.06
CA SER A 31 -12.09 -5.92 -30.85
C SER A 31 -11.94 -4.91 -29.70
N ALA A 32 -12.59 -5.15 -28.57
CA ALA A 32 -12.62 -4.22 -27.43
C ALA A 32 -11.27 -4.15 -26.69
N PRO A 33 -10.91 -2.99 -26.09
CA PRO A 33 -9.77 -2.88 -25.19
C PRO A 33 -10.02 -3.56 -23.84
N VAL A 34 -8.94 -3.85 -23.12
CA VAL A 34 -8.99 -4.34 -21.73
C VAL A 34 -8.98 -3.13 -20.78
N PRO A 35 -9.97 -2.99 -19.89
CA PRO A 35 -10.08 -1.83 -19.00
C PRO A 35 -9.12 -1.92 -17.80
N PRO A 36 -8.88 -0.79 -17.09
CA PRO A 36 -8.26 -0.83 -15.76
C PRO A 36 -9.14 -1.62 -14.76
N PRO A 37 -8.58 -2.11 -13.63
CA PRO A 37 -9.35 -2.85 -12.65
C PRO A 37 -10.49 -1.98 -12.09
N PRO A 38 -11.76 -2.42 -12.17
CA PRO A 38 -12.88 -1.62 -11.72
C PRO A 38 -12.93 -1.58 -10.19
N VAL A 39 -13.25 -0.40 -9.63
CA VAL A 39 -13.87 -0.34 -8.30
C VAL A 39 -15.17 -1.14 -8.38
N ALA A 40 -15.25 -2.25 -7.65
CA ALA A 40 -16.34 -3.20 -7.81
C ALA A 40 -17.71 -2.58 -7.49
N THR A 41 -18.54 -2.40 -8.51
CA THR A 41 -19.99 -2.30 -8.35
C THR A 41 -20.58 -3.70 -8.42
N PRO A 42 -21.12 -4.27 -7.32
CA PRO A 42 -21.84 -5.54 -7.38
C PRO A 42 -23.13 -5.36 -8.19
N SER A 43 -23.33 -6.23 -9.18
CA SER A 43 -24.62 -6.42 -9.85
C SER A 43 -25.42 -7.49 -9.10
N ASP A 44 -26.69 -7.21 -8.79
CA ASP A 44 -27.64 -8.19 -8.27
C ASP A 44 -27.90 -9.32 -9.29
N ALA A 45 -27.16 -10.43 -9.16
CA ALA A 45 -27.53 -11.77 -9.63
C ALA A 45 -26.50 -12.79 -9.12
N SER A 46 -26.92 -14.05 -8.96
CA SER A 46 -26.09 -15.18 -8.54
C SER A 46 -25.04 -15.59 -9.58
N HIS A 47 -23.98 -14.79 -9.73
CA HIS A 47 -22.81 -15.17 -10.51
C HIS A 47 -21.94 -16.10 -9.66
N THR A 48 -21.77 -17.35 -10.10
CA THR A 48 -20.68 -18.20 -9.62
C THR A 48 -19.37 -17.56 -10.00
N ALA A 49 -18.68 -16.94 -9.04
CA ALA A 49 -17.38 -16.30 -9.24
C ALA A 49 -16.43 -17.25 -9.98
N GLN A 50 -15.76 -16.74 -11.01
CA GLN A 50 -14.78 -17.49 -11.80
C GLN A 50 -13.39 -16.97 -11.46
N PRO A 51 -12.35 -17.82 -11.45
CA PRO A 51 -10.99 -17.38 -11.20
C PRO A 51 -10.53 -16.41 -12.30
N ALA A 52 -9.67 -15.44 -11.96
CA ALA A 52 -9.12 -14.46 -12.89
C ALA A 52 -8.41 -15.13 -14.09
N VAL A 53 -7.74 -16.25 -13.80
CA VAL A 53 -7.13 -17.17 -14.75
C VAL A 53 -7.28 -18.58 -14.19
N GLU A 54 -7.70 -19.53 -15.03
CA GLU A 54 -7.75 -20.96 -14.65
C GLU A 54 -6.44 -21.41 -13.98
N PRO A 55 -6.46 -21.95 -12.75
CA PRO A 55 -5.21 -22.20 -12.00
C PRO A 55 -4.17 -23.08 -12.70
N PRO A 56 -4.52 -24.13 -13.48
CA PRO A 56 -3.54 -24.87 -14.29
C PRO A 56 -2.88 -24.01 -15.38
N VAL A 57 -3.62 -23.05 -15.93
CA VAL A 57 -3.10 -22.08 -16.91
C VAL A 57 -2.20 -21.06 -16.21
N ALA A 58 -2.61 -20.54 -15.04
CA ALA A 58 -1.78 -19.64 -14.24
C ALA A 58 -0.43 -20.28 -13.85
N TYR A 59 -0.43 -21.57 -13.49
CA TYR A 59 0.78 -22.35 -13.24
C TYR A 59 1.65 -22.49 -14.50
N MET A 60 1.06 -22.88 -15.63
CA MET A 60 1.78 -23.05 -16.91
C MET A 60 2.40 -21.74 -17.41
N LEU A 61 1.71 -20.61 -17.23
CA LEU A 61 2.20 -19.28 -17.57
C LEU A 61 3.32 -18.81 -16.62
N GLY A 62 3.37 -19.32 -15.39
CA GLY A 62 4.31 -18.89 -14.36
C GLY A 62 3.87 -17.62 -13.62
N LEU A 63 2.55 -17.45 -13.40
CA LEU A 63 2.00 -16.28 -12.71
C LEU A 63 2.33 -16.24 -11.21
N MET A 64 2.88 -17.30 -10.62
CA MET A 64 3.71 -17.19 -9.41
C MET A 64 5.17 -17.00 -9.85
N PRO A 65 5.76 -15.79 -9.72
CA PRO A 65 7.01 -15.39 -10.37
C PRO A 65 8.28 -15.92 -9.69
N LEU A 66 8.36 -17.24 -9.50
CA LEU A 66 9.51 -17.91 -8.87
C LEU A 66 10.83 -17.71 -9.65
N LYS A 67 10.75 -17.57 -10.98
CA LYS A 67 11.91 -17.44 -11.88
C LYS A 67 12.68 -16.15 -11.68
N SER A 68 12.00 -15.06 -11.32
CA SER A 68 12.57 -13.72 -11.12
C SER A 68 13.71 -13.68 -10.11
N THR A 69 13.75 -14.66 -9.19
CA THR A 69 14.73 -14.75 -8.09
C THR A 69 15.48 -16.10 -8.09
N GLY A 70 15.34 -16.88 -9.16
CA GLY A 70 15.99 -18.19 -9.33
C GLY A 70 15.49 -19.30 -8.39
N VAL A 71 14.29 -19.19 -7.82
CA VAL A 71 13.73 -20.17 -6.87
C VAL A 71 13.50 -21.53 -7.53
N ASP A 72 13.10 -21.54 -8.81
CA ASP A 72 12.92 -22.76 -9.59
C ASP A 72 14.26 -23.49 -9.83
N VAL A 73 15.32 -22.76 -10.15
CA VAL A 73 16.69 -23.29 -10.28
C VAL A 73 17.22 -23.82 -8.95
N PHE A 74 17.13 -23.01 -7.89
CA PHE A 74 17.58 -23.40 -6.54
C PHE A 74 16.88 -24.66 -6.06
N ARG A 75 15.56 -24.76 -6.21
CA ARG A 75 14.77 -25.92 -5.79
C ARG A 75 15.04 -27.17 -6.64
N ALA A 76 15.44 -27.02 -7.89
CA ALA A 76 15.88 -28.14 -8.72
C ALA A 76 17.26 -28.68 -8.29
N ALA A 77 18.17 -27.81 -7.86
CA ALA A 77 19.48 -28.19 -7.30
C ALA A 77 19.38 -28.73 -5.87
N HIS A 78 18.50 -28.15 -5.05
CA HIS A 78 18.35 -28.43 -3.62
C HIS A 78 16.88 -28.76 -3.23
N PRO A 79 16.34 -29.94 -3.60
CA PRO A 79 14.92 -30.25 -3.41
C PRO A 79 14.43 -30.30 -1.96
N THR A 80 15.34 -30.33 -0.97
CA THR A 80 14.99 -30.31 0.45
C THR A 80 15.19 -28.95 1.12
N TYR A 81 15.74 -27.94 0.43
CA TYR A 81 16.00 -26.61 0.98
C TYR A 81 14.79 -25.68 0.75
N ASP A 82 13.59 -26.23 0.83
CA ASP A 82 12.31 -25.64 0.43
C ASP A 82 11.58 -24.89 1.55
N GLY A 83 12.30 -24.50 2.61
CA GLY A 83 11.73 -23.87 3.81
C GLY A 83 11.36 -24.84 4.94
N ARG A 84 11.49 -26.16 4.75
CA ARG A 84 11.20 -27.14 5.82
C ARG A 84 11.99 -26.85 7.10
N GLY A 85 11.32 -26.99 8.24
CA GLY A 85 11.88 -26.68 9.55
C GLY A 85 11.91 -25.20 9.91
N VAL A 86 11.41 -24.29 9.05
CA VAL A 86 11.32 -22.85 9.32
C VAL A 86 9.86 -22.44 9.58
N LEU A 87 9.67 -21.49 10.49
CA LEU A 87 8.39 -20.86 10.78
C LEU A 87 8.31 -19.48 10.12
N ILE A 88 7.24 -19.23 9.36
CA ILE A 88 6.92 -17.91 8.81
C ILE A 88 5.71 -17.35 9.58
N ALA A 89 5.87 -16.17 10.20
CA ALA A 89 4.79 -15.42 10.81
C ALA A 89 4.29 -14.35 9.84
N ILE A 90 3.02 -14.42 9.47
CA ILE A 90 2.36 -13.46 8.58
C ILE A 90 1.55 -12.51 9.46
N LEU A 91 2.00 -11.25 9.56
CA LEU A 91 1.32 -10.18 10.27
C LEU A 91 0.50 -9.39 9.25
N ASP A 92 -0.82 -9.58 9.24
CA ASP A 92 -1.68 -9.14 8.13
C ASP A 92 -3.17 -8.99 8.54
N SER A 93 -4.09 -8.94 7.57
CA SER A 93 -5.54 -8.78 7.73
C SER A 93 -6.31 -10.07 8.03
N GLY A 94 -5.69 -11.25 7.92
CA GLY A 94 -6.30 -12.56 8.14
C GLY A 94 -5.67 -13.65 7.27
N ILE A 95 -5.96 -14.92 7.54
CA ILE A 95 -5.61 -16.07 6.67
C ILE A 95 -6.73 -17.10 6.73
N ASP A 96 -7.30 -17.50 5.60
CA ASP A 96 -8.14 -18.70 5.55
C ASP A 96 -7.23 -19.97 5.53
N PRO A 97 -7.27 -20.84 6.56
CA PRO A 97 -6.38 -22.00 6.64
C PRO A 97 -6.80 -23.17 5.73
N ASN A 98 -8.03 -23.18 5.22
CA ASN A 98 -8.58 -24.33 4.49
C ASN A 98 -8.50 -24.16 2.95
N VAL A 99 -8.00 -23.03 2.45
CA VAL A 99 -7.85 -22.84 1.00
C VAL A 99 -6.78 -23.77 0.40
N PRO A 100 -7.01 -24.32 -0.81
CA PRO A 100 -6.01 -25.14 -1.50
C PRO A 100 -4.71 -24.37 -1.75
N GLY A 101 -3.65 -24.77 -1.04
CA GLY A 101 -2.41 -24.03 -0.93
C GLY A 101 -1.91 -23.88 0.51
N LEU A 102 -2.85 -23.76 1.46
CA LEU A 102 -2.56 -23.49 2.89
C LEU A 102 -2.90 -24.65 3.85
N ILE A 103 -3.23 -25.83 3.30
CA ILE A 103 -3.58 -27.03 4.06
C ILE A 103 -2.33 -27.76 4.59
N ALA A 104 -1.38 -28.09 3.71
CA ALA A 104 -0.21 -28.91 4.03
C ALA A 104 1.10 -28.33 3.45
N THR A 105 2.22 -28.68 4.07
CA THR A 105 3.58 -28.42 3.56
C THR A 105 3.97 -29.46 2.50
N SER A 106 5.06 -29.21 1.78
CA SER A 106 5.70 -30.19 0.87
C SER A 106 6.09 -31.51 1.55
N THR A 107 6.16 -31.54 2.88
CA THR A 107 6.46 -32.74 3.68
C THR A 107 5.21 -33.45 4.21
N GLY A 108 4.01 -32.94 3.92
CA GLY A 108 2.74 -33.46 4.41
C GLY A 108 2.34 -33.01 5.82
N ALA A 109 3.23 -32.33 6.56
CA ALA A 109 2.86 -31.70 7.83
C ALA A 109 1.86 -30.53 7.62
N PRO A 110 0.98 -30.22 8.58
CA PRO A 110 0.07 -29.07 8.49
C PRO A 110 0.82 -27.77 8.19
N LYS A 111 0.28 -26.98 7.25
CA LYS A 111 0.88 -25.72 6.81
C LYS A 111 0.63 -24.60 7.80
N VAL A 112 -0.64 -24.24 8.02
CA VAL A 112 -1.02 -23.31 9.09
C VAL A 112 -1.06 -24.08 10.42
N ILE A 113 -0.34 -23.59 11.43
CA ILE A 113 -0.23 -24.27 12.74
C ILE A 113 -0.69 -23.43 13.94
N GLU A 114 -1.05 -22.18 13.70
CA GLU A 114 -1.60 -21.22 14.66
C GLU A 114 -2.25 -20.05 13.90
N LEU A 115 -3.35 -19.54 14.45
CA LEU A 115 -4.05 -18.34 13.98
C LEU A 115 -4.40 -17.51 15.22
N ARG A 116 -4.11 -16.20 15.21
CA ARG A 116 -4.38 -15.31 16.34
C ARG A 116 -4.89 -13.94 15.93
N ASP A 117 -6.05 -13.55 16.45
CA ASP A 117 -6.59 -12.19 16.29
C ASP A 117 -6.01 -11.24 17.36
N PHE A 118 -5.42 -10.14 16.91
CA PHE A 118 -4.99 -9.02 17.73
C PHE A 118 -5.71 -7.70 17.37
N SER A 119 -6.56 -7.69 16.35
CA SER A 119 -7.38 -6.56 15.92
C SER A 119 -8.77 -6.52 16.56
N ALA A 120 -9.21 -7.65 17.12
CA ALA A 120 -10.51 -7.82 17.78
C ALA A 120 -11.69 -7.55 16.84
N GLU A 121 -11.53 -7.80 15.53
CA GLU A 121 -12.59 -7.71 14.54
C GLU A 121 -13.68 -8.76 14.77
N GLY A 122 -13.28 -10.00 15.07
CA GLY A 122 -14.22 -11.08 15.40
C GLY A 122 -14.55 -11.18 16.89
N ARG A 123 -14.35 -10.12 17.68
CA ARG A 123 -14.59 -10.16 19.13
C ARG A 123 -16.07 -10.31 19.43
N VAL A 124 -16.43 -11.40 20.11
CA VAL A 124 -17.80 -11.62 20.60
C VAL A 124 -17.94 -11.02 22.00
N ALA A 125 -18.88 -10.10 22.17
CA ALA A 125 -19.23 -9.57 23.49
C ALA A 125 -19.97 -10.64 24.30
N LEU A 126 -19.32 -11.17 25.34
CA LEU A 126 -19.83 -12.27 26.16
C LEU A 126 -20.44 -11.76 27.48
N THR A 127 -21.67 -12.17 27.76
CA THR A 127 -22.37 -11.93 29.03
C THR A 127 -22.51 -13.24 29.81
N PRO A 128 -22.21 -13.27 31.13
CA PRO A 128 -22.40 -14.47 31.95
C PRO A 128 -23.87 -14.75 32.22
N PHE A 129 -24.28 -16.02 32.15
CA PHE A 129 -25.61 -16.50 32.54
C PHE A 129 -25.53 -17.86 33.25
N ALA A 130 -26.61 -18.25 33.93
CA ALA A 130 -26.70 -19.56 34.57
C ALA A 130 -26.95 -20.66 33.54
N ALA A 131 -26.38 -21.86 33.75
CA ALA A 131 -26.58 -23.01 32.88
C ALA A 131 -28.09 -23.24 32.58
N PRO A 132 -28.53 -23.19 31.30
CA PRO A 132 -29.94 -23.25 30.92
C PRO A 132 -30.48 -24.68 30.96
N THR A 133 -31.81 -24.81 31.03
CA THR A 133 -32.49 -26.08 30.75
C THR A 133 -32.63 -26.30 29.24
N GLU A 134 -32.79 -27.56 28.83
CA GLU A 134 -33.06 -27.94 27.43
C GLU A 134 -34.26 -27.20 26.81
N SER A 135 -35.25 -26.84 27.64
CA SER A 135 -36.43 -26.07 27.23
C SER A 135 -36.18 -24.56 27.05
N ALA A 136 -35.05 -24.05 27.56
CA ALA A 136 -34.66 -22.64 27.49
C ALA A 136 -33.56 -22.42 26.44
N LEU A 137 -32.73 -23.44 26.19
CA LEU A 137 -31.75 -23.48 25.11
C LEU A 137 -31.67 -24.91 24.60
N ARG A 138 -32.06 -25.13 23.34
CA ARG A 138 -32.00 -26.45 22.70
C ARG A 138 -30.53 -26.84 22.45
N GLY A 139 -30.15 -28.05 22.84
CA GLY A 139 -28.76 -28.51 22.92
C GLY A 139 -28.08 -28.28 24.27
N ALA A 140 -28.72 -27.63 25.25
CA ALA A 140 -28.13 -27.41 26.58
C ALA A 140 -27.71 -28.71 27.28
N ALA A 141 -28.50 -29.78 27.21
CA ALA A 141 -28.19 -31.07 27.81
C ALA A 141 -27.02 -31.81 27.13
N ARG A 142 -26.61 -31.37 25.92
CA ARG A 142 -25.38 -31.81 25.23
C ARG A 142 -24.19 -30.99 25.73
N ILE A 143 -24.27 -29.67 25.72
CA ILE A 143 -23.21 -28.76 26.19
C ILE A 143 -22.89 -29.02 27.68
N ALA A 144 -23.91 -29.24 28.52
CA ALA A 144 -23.78 -29.54 29.95
C ALA A 144 -23.02 -30.85 30.28
N ARG A 145 -22.75 -31.72 29.29
CA ARG A 145 -21.91 -32.91 29.49
C ARG A 145 -20.42 -32.63 29.35
N LEU A 146 -20.06 -31.50 28.73
CA LEU A 146 -18.68 -31.08 28.47
C LEU A 146 -18.15 -30.17 29.57
N THR A 147 -19.03 -29.56 30.39
CA THR A 147 -18.67 -28.58 31.42
C THR A 147 -19.24 -28.95 32.79
N THR A 148 -18.46 -28.73 33.85
CA THR A 148 -18.95 -28.72 35.24
C THR A 148 -19.20 -27.30 35.75
N ALA A 149 -19.07 -26.27 34.90
CA ALA A 149 -19.27 -24.89 35.28
C ALA A 149 -20.77 -24.54 35.33
N THR A 150 -21.19 -23.91 36.42
CA THR A 150 -22.57 -23.41 36.61
C THR A 150 -22.84 -22.10 35.89
N THR A 151 -21.77 -21.37 35.53
CA THR A 151 -21.80 -20.12 34.77
C THR A 151 -21.36 -20.40 33.34
N TRP A 152 -22.26 -20.11 32.41
CA TRP A 152 -22.01 -20.13 30.97
C TRP A 152 -21.93 -18.70 30.47
N TYR A 153 -21.51 -18.51 29.23
CA TYR A 153 -21.46 -17.21 28.58
C TYR A 153 -22.25 -17.25 27.28
N HIS A 154 -23.05 -16.23 27.02
CA HIS A 154 -23.69 -16.04 25.71
C HIS A 154 -23.24 -14.73 25.08
N GLY A 155 -23.22 -14.71 23.76
CA GLY A 155 -22.94 -13.55 22.94
C GLY A 155 -23.52 -13.77 21.56
N VAL A 156 -23.23 -12.87 20.63
CA VAL A 156 -23.73 -12.96 19.26
C VAL A 156 -22.68 -12.41 18.31
N PHE A 157 -22.39 -13.15 17.24
CA PHE A 157 -21.52 -12.70 16.15
C PHE A 157 -22.39 -12.00 15.08
N ARG A 158 -21.88 -10.91 14.49
CA ARG A 158 -22.67 -9.99 13.64
C ARG A 158 -21.94 -9.68 12.35
N GLU A 159 -22.63 -9.85 11.23
CA GLU A 159 -22.13 -9.48 9.90
C GLU A 159 -22.07 -7.97 9.68
N LEU A 160 -23.05 -7.23 10.20
CA LEU A 160 -23.20 -5.79 9.93
C LEU A 160 -21.95 -4.99 10.34
N SER A 161 -21.31 -5.41 11.44
CA SER A 161 -20.06 -4.83 11.94
C SER A 161 -18.81 -5.17 11.13
N LEU A 162 -18.89 -6.07 10.14
CA LEU A 162 -17.77 -6.50 9.30
C LEU A 162 -17.64 -5.67 7.99
N GLY A 163 -18.57 -4.75 7.72
CA GLY A 163 -18.51 -3.84 6.58
C GLY A 163 -19.52 -4.18 5.48
N HIS A 164 -19.05 -4.70 4.35
CA HIS A 164 -19.86 -4.93 3.14
C HIS A 164 -19.71 -6.34 2.55
N ALA A 165 -20.80 -6.88 2.02
CA ALA A 165 -20.78 -8.06 1.16
C ALA A 165 -19.96 -7.81 -0.14
N PRO A 166 -19.31 -8.83 -0.72
CA PRO A 166 -19.36 -10.25 -0.33
C PRO A 166 -18.48 -10.61 0.87
N ALA A 167 -17.53 -9.77 1.28
CA ALA A 167 -16.60 -10.10 2.37
C ALA A 167 -17.31 -10.25 3.74
N ALA A 168 -18.23 -9.34 4.06
CA ALA A 168 -19.00 -9.36 5.31
C ALA A 168 -20.19 -10.33 5.31
N ASP A 169 -20.49 -10.97 4.18
CA ASP A 169 -21.52 -12.01 4.04
C ASP A 169 -20.88 -13.36 4.38
N VAL A 170 -20.82 -13.68 5.67
CA VAL A 170 -20.00 -14.81 6.16
C VAL A 170 -20.70 -16.15 6.00
N ASN A 171 -22.00 -16.16 5.69
CA ASN A 171 -22.78 -17.35 5.33
C ASN A 171 -23.04 -17.49 3.81
N GLY A 172 -22.82 -16.43 3.03
CA GLY A 172 -22.97 -16.39 1.57
C GLY A 172 -24.43 -16.40 1.10
N ASN A 173 -25.34 -15.74 1.82
CA ASN A 173 -26.76 -15.66 1.46
C ASN A 173 -27.14 -14.40 0.65
N GLY A 174 -26.18 -13.52 0.39
CA GLY A 174 -26.36 -12.25 -0.32
C GLY A 174 -26.66 -11.05 0.58
N ARG A 175 -26.50 -11.17 1.90
CA ARG A 175 -26.71 -10.12 2.89
C ARG A 175 -25.60 -10.11 3.93
N ASN A 176 -25.57 -9.08 4.75
CA ASN A 176 -24.60 -8.88 5.83
C ASN A 176 -25.33 -8.41 7.11
N THR A 177 -26.55 -8.89 7.33
CA THR A 177 -27.42 -8.45 8.44
C THR A 177 -27.65 -9.55 9.47
N ASP A 178 -27.02 -10.71 9.31
CA ASP A 178 -27.32 -11.85 10.17
C ASP A 178 -26.60 -11.77 11.52
N GLU A 179 -27.24 -12.39 12.49
CA GLU A 179 -26.81 -12.48 13.87
C GLU A 179 -26.71 -13.96 14.26
N PHE A 180 -25.51 -14.45 14.56
CA PHE A 180 -25.26 -15.85 14.92
C PHE A 180 -25.12 -15.98 16.44
N PRO A 181 -26.09 -16.60 17.14
CA PRO A 181 -26.00 -16.89 18.58
C PRO A 181 -24.73 -17.67 18.92
N VAL A 182 -24.03 -17.24 19.98
CA VAL A 182 -22.80 -17.88 20.48
C VAL A 182 -22.98 -18.27 21.95
N VAL A 183 -22.59 -19.51 22.30
CA VAL A 183 -22.53 -20.01 23.67
C VAL A 183 -21.10 -20.47 23.98
N VAL A 184 -20.55 -20.03 25.11
CA VAL A 184 -19.20 -20.37 25.57
C VAL A 184 -19.26 -20.99 26.96
N VAL A 185 -18.55 -22.10 27.16
CA VAL A 185 -18.44 -22.82 28.43
C VAL A 185 -17.00 -23.21 28.77
N LYS A 186 -16.71 -23.42 30.06
CA LYS A 186 -15.42 -23.96 30.52
C LYS A 186 -15.51 -25.48 30.57
N ALA A 187 -14.96 -26.17 29.58
CA ALA A 187 -14.80 -27.61 29.62
C ALA A 187 -13.60 -28.04 30.50
N SER A 188 -13.40 -29.35 30.64
CA SER A 188 -12.30 -29.92 31.44
C SER A 188 -10.90 -29.65 30.88
N ASP A 189 -10.81 -29.37 29.57
CA ASP A 189 -9.61 -29.20 28.76
C ASP A 189 -9.40 -27.76 28.25
N GLY A 190 -10.45 -26.92 28.22
CA GLY A 190 -10.33 -25.54 27.77
C GLY A 190 -11.62 -24.72 27.88
N TRP A 191 -11.57 -23.52 27.30
CA TRP A 191 -12.78 -22.80 26.93
C TRP A 191 -13.28 -23.36 25.60
N VAL A 192 -14.60 -23.50 25.44
CA VAL A 192 -15.24 -24.07 24.24
C VAL A 192 -16.36 -23.14 23.79
N ALA A 193 -16.38 -22.78 22.50
CA ALA A 193 -17.45 -22.06 21.87
C ALA A 193 -18.34 -23.00 21.05
N PHE A 194 -19.62 -22.67 21.00
CA PHE A 194 -20.61 -23.18 20.07
C PHE A 194 -21.25 -21.97 19.41
N ILE A 195 -21.45 -22.04 18.10
CA ILE A 195 -22.08 -20.98 17.30
C ILE A 195 -23.26 -21.67 16.61
N ASP A 196 -24.45 -21.08 16.63
CA ASP A 196 -25.58 -21.52 15.83
C ASP A 196 -25.24 -21.17 14.37
N THR A 197 -24.75 -22.16 13.60
CA THR A 197 -24.16 -21.99 12.27
C THR A 197 -25.17 -22.07 11.14
N ASN A 198 -26.38 -22.58 11.43
CA ASN A 198 -27.47 -22.78 10.49
C ASN A 198 -28.68 -21.85 10.75
N LEU A 199 -28.70 -21.12 11.88
CA LEU A 199 -29.74 -20.20 12.34
C LEU A 199 -31.11 -20.86 12.61
N ASP A 200 -31.13 -22.13 13.02
CA ASP A 200 -32.35 -22.84 13.44
C ASP A 200 -32.71 -22.66 14.93
N GLY A 201 -31.85 -22.00 15.70
CA GLY A 201 -32.03 -21.76 17.14
C GLY A 201 -31.65 -22.94 18.04
N SER A 202 -30.92 -23.92 17.51
CA SER A 202 -30.44 -25.12 18.21
C SER A 202 -28.91 -25.13 18.35
N PHE A 203 -28.43 -25.81 19.39
CA PHE A 203 -27.01 -26.15 19.55
C PHE A 203 -26.80 -27.68 19.64
N GLU A 204 -27.76 -28.47 19.15
CA GLU A 204 -27.70 -29.95 19.20
C GLU A 204 -26.64 -30.53 18.26
N ASP A 205 -26.47 -29.97 17.07
CA ASP A 205 -25.53 -30.40 16.02
C ASP A 205 -24.22 -29.61 16.01
N GLU A 206 -24.18 -28.44 16.66
CA GLU A 206 -23.08 -27.49 16.52
C GLU A 206 -21.72 -27.98 16.99
N MET A 207 -20.67 -27.71 16.23
CA MET A 207 -19.33 -28.23 16.53
C MET A 207 -18.69 -27.46 17.70
N PRO A 208 -18.17 -28.15 18.73
CA PRO A 208 -17.35 -27.50 19.76
C PRO A 208 -16.07 -26.93 19.15
N LEU A 209 -15.81 -25.65 19.39
CA LEU A 209 -14.59 -24.95 19.00
C LEU A 209 -13.74 -24.68 20.24
N HIS A 210 -12.57 -25.32 20.33
CA HIS A 210 -11.57 -24.97 21.34
C HIS A 210 -10.75 -23.77 20.87
N ASP A 211 -9.78 -23.34 21.68
CA ASP A 211 -8.74 -22.45 21.17
C ASP A 211 -8.01 -23.15 20.01
N TYR A 212 -7.86 -22.47 18.87
CA TYR A 212 -7.25 -23.04 17.66
C TYR A 212 -5.84 -23.63 17.90
N ARG A 213 -5.09 -23.13 18.89
CA ARG A 213 -3.78 -23.70 19.28
C ARG A 213 -3.89 -25.12 19.85
N GLN A 214 -5.04 -25.47 20.43
CA GLN A 214 -5.32 -26.74 21.10
C GLN A 214 -6.04 -27.72 20.15
N GLY A 215 -7.27 -27.42 19.76
CA GLY A 215 -8.13 -28.35 19.01
C GLY A 215 -8.03 -28.23 17.48
N ARG A 216 -7.62 -27.05 16.98
CA ARG A 216 -7.56 -26.71 15.54
C ARG A 216 -8.88 -26.90 14.79
N GLU A 217 -10.01 -26.87 15.48
CA GLU A 217 -11.31 -26.96 14.81
C GLU A 217 -11.59 -25.73 13.94
N THR A 218 -12.26 -25.96 12.81
CA THR A 218 -12.65 -24.93 11.85
C THR A 218 -14.12 -25.12 11.49
N ILE A 219 -14.96 -24.09 11.63
CA ILE A 219 -16.31 -24.07 11.06
C ILE A 219 -16.35 -23.19 9.81
N ALA A 220 -17.47 -23.24 9.11
CA ALA A 220 -17.86 -22.29 8.08
C ALA A 220 -19.40 -22.18 8.10
N LEU A 221 -19.93 -20.99 7.87
CA LEU A 221 -21.36 -20.70 7.99
C LEU A 221 -22.05 -20.85 6.62
N GLY A 222 -23.31 -21.27 6.60
CA GLY A 222 -24.12 -21.39 5.38
C GLY A 222 -23.43 -22.10 4.20
N THR A 223 -23.24 -21.37 3.10
CA THR A 223 -22.60 -21.82 1.84
C THR A 223 -21.08 -21.99 1.93
N LYS A 224 -20.48 -21.61 3.06
CA LYS A 224 -19.03 -21.67 3.36
C LYS A 224 -18.16 -20.72 2.53
N PRO A 225 -18.47 -19.41 2.48
CA PRO A 225 -17.61 -18.42 1.82
C PRO A 225 -16.28 -18.19 2.57
N LEU A 226 -16.24 -18.52 3.87
CA LEU A 226 -15.15 -18.25 4.81
C LEU A 226 -14.96 -19.41 5.80
N THR A 227 -13.71 -19.68 6.15
CA THR A 227 -13.37 -20.44 7.36
C THR A 227 -13.32 -19.55 8.60
N ILE A 228 -13.92 -20.00 9.70
CA ILE A 228 -13.86 -19.36 11.02
C ILE A 228 -13.23 -20.31 12.04
N VAL A 229 -12.34 -19.78 12.89
CA VAL A 229 -11.76 -20.49 14.05
C VAL A 229 -11.91 -19.67 15.33
N ALA A 230 -11.90 -20.33 16.49
CA ALA A 230 -11.98 -19.66 17.79
C ALA A 230 -10.60 -19.39 18.40
N ASN A 231 -10.45 -18.22 19.01
CA ASN A 231 -9.32 -17.86 19.86
C ASN A 231 -9.85 -17.47 21.23
N PHE A 232 -9.26 -18.05 22.28
CA PHE A 232 -9.59 -17.70 23.65
C PHE A 232 -8.44 -16.94 24.34
N SER A 233 -8.82 -15.92 25.10
CA SER A 233 -7.95 -15.25 26.07
C SER A 233 -8.76 -14.92 27.33
N GLY A 234 -8.18 -14.14 28.25
CA GLY A 234 -8.81 -13.82 29.54
C GLY A 234 -8.31 -14.71 30.68
N SER A 235 -9.10 -14.81 31.76
CA SER A 235 -8.78 -15.62 32.93
C SER A 235 -9.41 -17.02 32.84
N ASP A 236 -9.06 -17.91 33.77
CA ASP A 236 -9.78 -19.19 33.93
C ASP A 236 -11.24 -19.04 34.36
N SER A 237 -11.64 -17.84 34.82
CA SER A 237 -12.99 -17.52 35.29
C SER A 237 -13.82 -16.69 34.31
N VAL A 238 -13.21 -15.96 33.38
CA VAL A 238 -13.90 -15.11 32.40
C VAL A 238 -13.22 -15.24 31.03
N PRO A 239 -13.91 -15.77 30.01
CA PRO A 239 -13.39 -15.90 28.67
C PRO A 239 -13.46 -14.58 27.91
N VAL A 240 -12.48 -14.35 27.04
CA VAL A 240 -12.59 -13.46 25.88
C VAL A 240 -12.54 -14.35 24.65
N LEU A 241 -13.57 -14.28 23.82
CA LEU A 241 -13.65 -14.99 22.54
C LEU A 241 -13.41 -14.00 21.40
N ASP A 242 -12.37 -14.27 20.62
CA ASP A 242 -12.09 -13.62 19.35
C ASP A 242 -12.24 -14.69 18.24
N LEU A 243 -13.11 -14.44 17.25
CA LEU A 243 -13.24 -15.28 16.06
C LEU A 243 -12.27 -14.82 14.99
N PHE A 244 -11.54 -15.74 14.40
CA PHE A 244 -10.54 -15.43 13.36
C PHE A 244 -11.03 -15.89 11.99
N PHE A 245 -10.97 -14.98 11.02
CA PHE A 245 -11.40 -15.15 9.63
C PHE A 245 -10.71 -14.09 8.73
N ASP A 246 -10.73 -14.30 7.41
CA ASP A 246 -10.14 -13.38 6.42
C ASP A 246 -11.19 -12.70 5.51
N THR A 247 -11.79 -11.63 6.04
CA THR A 247 -12.66 -10.66 5.36
C THR A 247 -11.90 -9.69 4.43
N SER A 248 -10.62 -9.93 4.12
CA SER A 248 -9.81 -9.07 3.24
C SER A 248 -9.20 -9.82 2.04
N GLY A 249 -8.89 -11.11 2.18
CA GLY A 249 -8.24 -11.94 1.17
C GLY A 249 -6.75 -11.65 0.96
N HIS A 250 -6.26 -10.54 1.50
CA HIS A 250 -4.88 -10.08 1.36
C HIS A 250 -3.89 -11.00 2.10
N GLY A 251 -4.07 -11.25 3.39
CA GLY A 251 -3.15 -12.08 4.15
C GLY A 251 -3.13 -13.55 3.71
N THR A 252 -4.25 -14.09 3.22
CA THR A 252 -4.30 -15.40 2.54
C THR A 252 -3.43 -15.44 1.29
N HIS A 253 -3.52 -14.39 0.45
CA HIS A 253 -2.71 -14.23 -0.77
C HIS A 253 -1.21 -14.15 -0.46
N VAL A 254 -0.86 -13.30 0.51
CA VAL A 254 0.49 -13.11 1.07
C VAL A 254 1.07 -14.44 1.60
N ALA A 255 0.31 -15.20 2.38
CA ALA A 255 0.73 -16.50 2.90
C ALA A 255 0.96 -17.54 1.77
N GLY A 256 0.13 -17.51 0.73
CA GLY A 256 0.28 -18.35 -0.46
C GLY A 256 1.56 -18.06 -1.25
N ILE A 257 1.97 -16.79 -1.36
CA ILE A 257 3.26 -16.39 -1.98
C ILE A 257 4.43 -16.91 -1.15
N ALA A 258 4.41 -16.63 0.16
CA ALA A 258 5.52 -17.01 1.05
C ALA A 258 5.73 -18.52 1.09
N ALA A 259 4.66 -19.31 1.25
CA ALA A 259 4.75 -20.72 1.61
C ALA A 259 3.71 -21.65 0.99
N GLY A 260 2.88 -21.20 0.04
CA GLY A 260 1.81 -22.04 -0.52
C GLY A 260 2.31 -23.35 -1.16
N TYR A 261 1.56 -24.44 -1.00
CA TYR A 261 1.87 -25.74 -1.58
C TYR A 261 0.67 -26.38 -2.27
N ASN A 262 0.81 -26.67 -3.56
CA ASN A 262 -0.26 -27.11 -4.47
C ASN A 262 -1.46 -26.15 -4.47
N LEU A 263 -1.20 -24.88 -4.79
CA LEU A 263 -2.21 -23.82 -4.94
C LEU A 263 -3.33 -24.33 -5.87
N TYR A 264 -4.59 -24.17 -5.46
CA TYR A 264 -5.77 -24.65 -6.21
C TYR A 264 -5.73 -26.16 -6.55
N ASN A 265 -5.06 -26.96 -5.72
CA ASN A 265 -4.80 -28.40 -5.93
C ASN A 265 -3.98 -28.72 -7.21
N VAL A 266 -3.32 -27.72 -7.80
CA VAL A 266 -2.46 -27.92 -8.98
C VAL A 266 -1.09 -28.40 -8.51
N SER A 267 -0.74 -29.65 -8.84
CA SER A 267 0.53 -30.27 -8.43
C SER A 267 1.75 -29.46 -8.91
N GLY A 268 2.60 -29.06 -7.96
CA GLY A 268 3.80 -28.26 -8.21
C GLY A 268 3.55 -26.74 -8.23
N PHE A 269 2.30 -26.28 -8.28
CA PHE A 269 1.98 -24.86 -8.15
C PHE A 269 2.20 -24.44 -6.71
N THR A 270 3.24 -23.64 -6.48
CA THR A 270 3.84 -23.44 -5.15
C THR A 270 4.28 -22.00 -4.98
N GLY A 271 4.17 -21.48 -3.76
CA GLY A 271 4.91 -20.30 -3.33
C GLY A 271 6.40 -20.59 -3.19
N VAL A 272 7.12 -19.64 -2.60
CA VAL A 272 8.59 -19.67 -2.54
C VAL A 272 9.12 -20.77 -1.61
N ALA A 273 8.57 -20.89 -0.40
CA ALA A 273 9.01 -21.83 0.65
C ALA A 273 7.92 -22.88 1.01
N PRO A 274 7.57 -23.82 0.11
CA PRO A 274 6.47 -24.76 0.31
C PRO A 274 6.68 -25.76 1.47
N GLY A 275 7.89 -25.91 1.99
CA GLY A 275 8.20 -26.70 3.18
C GLY A 275 7.99 -25.97 4.52
N ALA A 276 7.94 -24.63 4.53
CA ALA A 276 7.82 -23.84 5.75
C ALA A 276 6.43 -23.97 6.40
N GLN A 277 6.34 -23.83 7.71
CA GLN A 277 5.07 -23.74 8.43
C GLN A 277 4.69 -22.27 8.66
N VAL A 278 3.40 -21.99 8.75
CA VAL A 278 2.84 -20.63 8.82
C VAL A 278 2.08 -20.42 10.12
N ILE A 279 2.22 -19.23 10.71
CA ILE A 279 1.28 -18.69 11.70
C ILE A 279 0.66 -17.40 11.17
N GLY A 280 -0.66 -17.28 11.26
CA GLY A 280 -1.41 -16.09 10.85
C GLY A 280 -1.72 -15.20 12.04
N LEU A 281 -1.25 -13.97 12.02
CA LEU A 281 -1.39 -13.02 13.13
C LEU A 281 -2.16 -11.80 12.59
N LYS A 282 -3.47 -11.76 12.84
CA LYS A 282 -4.35 -10.72 12.33
C LYS A 282 -4.14 -9.46 13.17
N ILE A 283 -3.54 -8.44 12.55
CA ILE A 283 -3.20 -7.16 13.19
C ILE A 283 -4.18 -6.05 12.82
N ALA A 284 -4.91 -6.21 11.71
CA ALA A 284 -5.81 -5.23 11.13
C ALA A 284 -7.29 -5.58 11.27
N ASN A 285 -8.13 -4.54 11.36
CA ASN A 285 -9.59 -4.65 11.44
C ASN A 285 -10.19 -4.17 10.10
N ASN A 286 -10.67 -5.13 9.30
CA ASN A 286 -11.05 -4.92 7.91
C ASN A 286 -12.26 -3.99 7.78
N ALA A 287 -13.20 -4.08 8.72
CA ALA A 287 -14.38 -3.21 8.77
C ALA A 287 -14.05 -1.73 9.04
N ARG A 288 -12.93 -1.45 9.73
CA ARG A 288 -12.52 -0.11 10.18
C ARG A 288 -11.51 0.57 9.25
N GLY A 289 -11.60 0.30 7.94
CA GLY A 289 -10.65 0.82 6.95
C GLY A 289 -9.49 -0.12 6.64
N GLY A 290 -9.47 -1.34 7.20
CA GLY A 290 -8.37 -2.28 6.98
C GLY A 290 -7.09 -1.91 7.71
N VAL A 291 -7.14 -0.98 8.66
CA VAL A 291 -5.96 -0.51 9.43
C VAL A 291 -5.65 -1.38 10.64
N THR A 292 -4.44 -1.26 11.18
CA THR A 292 -4.11 -1.88 12.47
C THR A 292 -4.89 -1.29 13.65
N VAL A 293 -4.69 -1.84 14.85
CA VAL A 293 -5.25 -1.30 16.09
C VAL A 293 -4.15 -1.18 17.14
N HIS A 294 -4.38 -0.38 18.19
CA HIS A 294 -3.37 -0.08 19.21
C HIS A 294 -2.55 -1.31 19.67
N GLY A 295 -1.25 -1.26 19.42
CA GLY A 295 -0.27 -2.28 19.78
C GLY A 295 -0.46 -3.67 19.14
N SER A 296 -1.28 -3.83 18.10
CA SER A 296 -1.50 -5.15 17.48
C SER A 296 -0.24 -5.69 16.82
N MET A 297 0.49 -4.86 16.05
CA MET A 297 1.81 -5.19 15.50
C MET A 297 2.78 -5.68 16.60
N MET A 298 2.90 -4.94 17.71
CA MET A 298 3.79 -5.29 18.82
C MET A 298 3.39 -6.61 19.50
N ARG A 299 2.09 -6.82 19.76
CA ARG A 299 1.57 -8.09 20.31
C ARG A 299 1.84 -9.28 19.38
N ALA A 300 1.70 -9.08 18.07
CA ALA A 300 1.94 -10.11 17.08
C ALA A 300 3.43 -10.48 16.98
N MET A 301 4.34 -9.50 16.95
CA MET A 301 5.79 -9.74 16.97
C MET A 301 6.23 -10.54 18.21
N ASP A 302 5.81 -10.11 19.40
CA ASP A 302 6.09 -10.82 20.66
C ASP A 302 5.49 -12.23 20.68
N TYR A 303 4.25 -12.40 20.18
CA TYR A 303 3.64 -13.73 20.06
C TYR A 303 4.43 -14.65 19.12
N ALA A 304 4.86 -14.15 17.95
CA ALA A 304 5.64 -14.91 16.97
C ALA A 304 6.97 -15.38 17.57
N ALA A 305 7.73 -14.47 18.20
CA ALA A 305 8.99 -14.78 18.86
C ALA A 305 8.81 -15.83 19.97
N ARG A 306 7.84 -15.65 20.87
CA ARG A 306 7.54 -16.62 21.94
C ARG A 306 7.11 -17.98 21.38
N TYR A 307 6.28 -18.01 20.34
CA TYR A 307 5.81 -19.26 19.72
C TYR A 307 6.96 -20.05 19.08
N ALA A 308 7.86 -19.36 18.37
CA ALA A 308 9.04 -19.93 17.73
C ALA A 308 10.06 -20.43 18.77
N ALA A 309 10.37 -19.62 19.78
CA ALA A 309 11.29 -19.96 20.86
C ALA A 309 10.82 -21.19 21.66
N GLN A 310 9.53 -21.27 22.00
CA GLN A 310 8.91 -22.43 22.66
C GLN A 310 9.07 -23.75 21.89
N ARG A 311 9.33 -23.69 20.58
CA ARG A 311 9.48 -24.84 19.68
C ARG A 311 10.90 -24.99 19.11
N ASN A 312 11.83 -24.10 19.47
CA ASN A 312 13.17 -24.00 18.89
C ASN A 312 13.14 -23.96 17.34
N LEU A 313 12.17 -23.25 16.77
CA LEU A 313 12.06 -23.02 15.32
C LEU A 313 12.77 -21.71 14.92
N PRO A 314 13.52 -21.66 13.82
CA PRO A 314 13.90 -20.42 13.17
C PRO A 314 12.65 -19.63 12.74
N LEU A 315 12.71 -18.31 12.88
CA LEU A 315 11.58 -17.42 12.62
C LEU A 315 11.90 -16.47 11.47
N VAL A 316 11.00 -16.42 10.49
CA VAL A 316 10.88 -15.32 9.53
C VAL A 316 9.55 -14.62 9.80
N LEU A 317 9.54 -13.29 9.81
CA LEU A 317 8.32 -12.49 9.89
C LEU A 317 8.09 -11.78 8.55
N ASN A 318 6.82 -11.68 8.15
CA ASN A 318 6.35 -10.85 7.05
C ASN A 318 5.36 -9.81 7.58
N LEU A 319 5.52 -8.56 7.17
CA LEU A 319 4.53 -7.51 7.35
C LEU A 319 4.30 -6.80 6.01
N SER A 320 3.14 -7.07 5.41
CA SER A 320 2.71 -6.46 4.14
C SER A 320 1.76 -5.29 4.40
N PHE A 321 2.14 -4.44 5.35
CA PHE A 321 1.32 -3.42 5.98
C PHE A 321 2.19 -2.22 6.39
N GLY A 322 1.61 -1.02 6.33
CA GLY A 322 2.29 0.22 6.69
C GLY A 322 1.63 1.43 6.03
N VAL A 323 2.01 2.62 6.48
CA VAL A 323 1.54 3.91 5.94
C VAL A 323 2.71 4.81 5.56
N GLY A 324 2.44 5.87 4.82
CA GLY A 324 3.42 6.88 4.42
C GLY A 324 4.10 7.56 5.62
N ASN A 325 5.35 7.96 5.41
CA ASN A 325 6.20 8.54 6.45
C ASN A 325 6.22 10.07 6.32
N GLU A 326 5.67 10.78 7.31
CA GLU A 326 5.59 12.25 7.32
C GLU A 326 6.95 12.88 7.67
N HIS A 327 7.72 12.22 8.55
CA HIS A 327 9.09 12.57 8.89
C HIS A 327 9.96 11.29 8.85
N GLU A 328 10.61 11.02 7.72
CA GLU A 328 11.41 9.80 7.55
C GLU A 328 12.43 9.62 8.70
N GLY A 329 12.46 8.40 9.27
CA GLY A 329 13.31 8.05 10.41
C GLY A 329 12.85 8.59 11.78
N LYS A 330 11.63 9.11 11.94
CA LYS A 330 11.05 9.47 13.25
C LYS A 330 10.00 8.50 13.78
N ALA A 331 9.39 7.70 12.90
CA ALA A 331 8.32 6.76 13.23
C ALA A 331 8.67 5.85 14.42
N VAL A 332 7.82 5.86 15.44
CA VAL A 332 8.02 5.10 16.68
C VAL A 332 7.91 3.59 16.45
N ILE A 333 7.14 3.16 15.46
CA ILE A 333 7.05 1.74 15.09
C ILE A 333 8.37 1.20 14.52
N ASP A 334 9.15 2.01 13.79
CA ASP A 334 10.48 1.61 13.29
C ASP A 334 11.41 1.27 14.45
N SER A 335 11.47 2.15 15.45
CA SER A 335 12.26 1.94 16.67
C SER A 335 11.85 0.67 17.45
N ILE A 336 10.58 0.27 17.38
CA ILE A 336 10.07 -0.97 18.01
C ILE A 336 10.48 -2.21 17.20
N VAL A 337 10.40 -2.15 15.87
CA VAL A 337 10.88 -3.20 14.96
C VAL A 337 12.39 -3.41 15.13
N ASP A 338 13.15 -2.33 15.23
CA ASP A 338 14.60 -2.38 15.42
C ASP A 338 14.96 -2.96 16.80
N ALA A 339 14.30 -2.52 17.88
CA ALA A 339 14.47 -3.11 19.21
C ALA A 339 14.09 -4.61 19.27
N PHE A 340 13.06 -5.02 18.52
CA PHE A 340 12.69 -6.42 18.37
C PHE A 340 13.77 -7.23 17.66
N LEU A 341 14.36 -6.71 16.58
CA LEU A 341 15.41 -7.39 15.82
C LEU A 341 16.77 -7.44 16.56
N LEU A 342 17.08 -6.43 17.38
CA LEU A 342 18.25 -6.47 18.28
C LEU A 342 18.12 -7.54 19.37
N SER A 343 16.90 -7.76 19.88
CA SER A 343 16.61 -8.81 20.87
C SER A 343 16.46 -10.20 20.26
N HIS A 344 16.18 -10.30 18.95
CA HIS A 344 16.02 -11.56 18.22
C HIS A 344 16.95 -11.63 16.98
N PRO A 345 18.29 -11.65 17.16
CA PRO A 345 19.26 -11.49 16.05
C PRO A 345 19.29 -12.64 15.01
N ALA A 346 18.53 -13.71 15.23
CA ALA A 346 18.33 -14.80 14.29
C ALA A 346 16.98 -14.73 13.53
N ALA A 347 16.10 -13.78 13.86
CA ALA A 347 14.83 -13.58 13.18
C ALA A 347 15.01 -12.63 11.98
N VAL A 348 14.60 -13.06 10.80
CA VAL A 348 14.52 -12.18 9.61
C VAL A 348 13.14 -11.57 9.55
N PHE A 349 13.03 -10.27 9.33
CA PHE A 349 11.74 -9.59 9.18
C PHE A 349 11.72 -8.84 7.85
N SER A 350 10.90 -9.32 6.92
CA SER A 350 10.63 -8.65 5.65
C SER A 350 9.41 -7.75 5.78
N ILE A 351 9.55 -6.50 5.33
CA ILE A 351 8.49 -5.49 5.39
C ILE A 351 8.37 -4.82 4.01
N SER A 352 7.15 -4.61 3.54
CA SER A 352 6.86 -3.92 2.28
C SER A 352 7.32 -2.46 2.32
N ALA A 353 8.01 -2.00 1.27
CA ALA A 353 8.56 -0.64 1.21
C ALA A 353 7.50 0.48 1.07
N GLY A 354 6.27 0.15 0.63
CA GLY A 354 5.20 1.10 0.35
C GLY A 354 4.84 1.17 -1.13
N ASN A 355 3.66 1.75 -1.42
CA ASN A 355 3.07 1.80 -2.77
C ASN A 355 2.91 3.25 -3.30
N ASP A 356 3.63 4.22 -2.74
CA ASP A 356 3.55 5.63 -3.11
C ASP A 356 4.61 6.09 -4.12
N GLY A 357 5.31 5.14 -4.74
CA GLY A 357 6.15 5.42 -5.90
C GLY A 357 5.36 5.94 -7.11
N PRO A 358 6.07 6.53 -8.10
CA PRO A 358 7.53 6.59 -8.20
C PRO A 358 8.22 7.85 -7.62
N GLY A 359 7.50 8.72 -6.91
CA GLY A 359 8.06 9.93 -6.29
C GLY A 359 9.12 9.63 -5.23
N LEU A 360 10.01 10.61 -4.97
CA LEU A 360 11.14 10.46 -4.05
C LEU A 360 10.78 10.84 -2.62
N SER A 361 11.37 10.11 -1.66
CA SER A 361 10.97 10.10 -0.25
C SER A 361 9.51 9.72 -0.07
N THR A 362 9.23 8.46 -0.39
CA THR A 362 7.89 7.84 -0.33
C THR A 362 7.90 6.53 0.45
N LEU A 363 8.97 6.21 1.17
CA LEU A 363 9.06 4.99 1.99
C LEU A 363 7.97 5.01 3.07
N GLY A 364 7.21 3.92 3.18
CA GLY A 364 6.26 3.75 4.27
C GLY A 364 6.92 3.18 5.53
N PHE A 365 6.41 3.54 6.71
CA PHE A 365 6.73 2.84 7.95
C PHE A 365 5.75 1.68 8.19
N PRO A 366 6.19 0.54 8.77
CA PRO A 366 7.53 0.28 9.29
C PRO A 366 8.56 -0.26 8.26
N GLY A 367 8.29 -0.12 6.96
CA GLY A 367 9.24 -0.48 5.89
C GLY A 367 10.51 0.39 5.89
N SER A 368 10.50 1.52 6.58
CA SER A 368 11.63 2.43 6.81
C SER A 368 12.63 1.96 7.87
N ALA A 369 12.23 1.06 8.79
CA ALA A 369 13.05 0.57 9.89
C ALA A 369 14.45 0.11 9.44
N ASP A 370 15.50 0.57 10.14
CA ASP A 370 16.89 0.33 9.72
C ASP A 370 17.22 -1.17 9.69
N LEU A 371 16.68 -1.91 10.67
CA LEU A 371 17.07 -3.29 10.90
C LEU A 371 16.21 -4.30 10.15
N ALA A 372 15.02 -3.90 9.69
CA ALA A 372 14.17 -4.72 8.82
C ALA A 372 14.75 -4.88 7.41
N LEU A 373 14.35 -5.96 6.73
CA LEU A 373 14.56 -6.13 5.30
C LEU A 373 13.40 -5.43 4.56
N SER A 374 13.64 -4.20 4.11
CA SER A 374 12.71 -3.38 3.35
C SER A 374 12.65 -3.85 1.90
N VAL A 375 11.48 -4.25 1.42
CA VAL A 375 11.32 -4.92 0.12
C VAL A 375 10.50 -4.05 -0.84
N GLY A 376 11.17 -3.53 -1.87
CA GLY A 376 10.52 -2.87 -3.00
C GLY A 376 10.01 -3.88 -4.04
N ALA A 377 9.22 -3.38 -5.00
CA ALA A 377 8.58 -4.21 -6.02
C ALA A 377 9.23 -4.11 -7.40
N SER A 378 9.58 -5.26 -7.97
CA SER A 378 9.68 -5.42 -9.43
C SER A 378 8.29 -5.79 -9.99
N TYR A 379 7.96 -5.27 -11.17
CA TYR A 379 6.81 -5.72 -11.95
C TYR A 379 7.25 -6.90 -12.83
N PRO A 380 6.74 -8.13 -12.62
CA PRO A 380 7.24 -9.30 -13.33
C PRO A 380 6.79 -9.30 -14.79
N GLY A 381 7.71 -9.64 -15.70
CA GLY A 381 7.49 -9.58 -17.14
C GLY A 381 6.31 -10.43 -17.61
N VAL A 382 6.00 -11.53 -16.91
CA VAL A 382 4.88 -12.44 -17.23
C VAL A 382 3.50 -11.76 -17.20
N PHE A 383 3.32 -10.70 -16.40
CA PHE A 383 2.07 -9.95 -16.34
C PHE A 383 1.95 -8.87 -17.43
N THR A 384 3.04 -8.57 -18.12
CA THR A 384 3.07 -7.48 -19.10
C THR A 384 2.47 -7.87 -20.45
N GLN A 385 2.71 -9.10 -20.91
CA GLN A 385 2.15 -9.70 -22.13
C GLN A 385 2.12 -11.23 -22.01
N PRO A 386 1.12 -11.92 -22.61
CA PRO A 386 1.11 -13.38 -22.67
C PRO A 386 2.33 -13.96 -23.39
N PRO A 387 2.85 -15.14 -22.97
CA PRO A 387 3.95 -15.82 -23.66
C PRO A 387 3.63 -16.11 -25.14
N GLN A 388 4.57 -15.78 -26.02
CA GLN A 388 4.46 -16.01 -27.47
C GLN A 388 5.48 -17.07 -27.91
N GLN A 389 5.08 -18.02 -28.76
CA GLN A 389 5.99 -19.04 -29.27
C GLN A 389 7.12 -18.41 -30.09
N GLY A 390 8.37 -18.75 -29.75
CA GLY A 390 9.57 -18.25 -30.43
C GLY A 390 10.05 -16.86 -29.98
N ALA A 391 9.30 -16.16 -29.10
CA ALA A 391 9.75 -14.93 -28.47
C ALA A 391 10.41 -15.21 -27.11
N PRO A 392 11.44 -14.44 -26.69
CA PRO A 392 11.90 -14.47 -25.30
C PRO A 392 10.78 -13.94 -24.38
N PRO A 393 10.68 -14.42 -23.12
CA PRO A 393 9.74 -13.87 -22.16
C PRO A 393 10.05 -12.38 -21.92
N PRO A 394 9.04 -11.54 -21.64
CA PRO A 394 9.28 -10.16 -21.24
C PRO A 394 10.14 -10.14 -19.97
N ARG A 395 10.99 -9.12 -19.83
CA ARG A 395 11.83 -8.94 -18.65
C ARG A 395 11.03 -8.29 -17.53
N ASP A 396 11.43 -8.59 -16.31
CA ASP A 396 10.99 -7.85 -15.13
C ASP A 396 11.50 -6.41 -15.21
N VAL A 397 10.67 -5.48 -14.75
CA VAL A 397 10.97 -4.05 -14.72
C VAL A 397 10.70 -3.49 -13.33
N MET A 398 11.11 -2.25 -13.07
CA MET A 398 10.82 -1.60 -11.80
C MET A 398 9.30 -1.37 -11.65
N GLY A 399 8.72 -1.73 -10.51
CA GLY A 399 7.33 -1.41 -10.21
C GLY A 399 7.18 0.11 -10.04
N TRP A 400 6.35 0.75 -10.87
CA TRP A 400 6.19 2.21 -10.81
C TRP A 400 5.65 2.65 -9.45
N PHE A 401 4.65 1.95 -8.94
CA PHE A 401 4.06 2.12 -7.61
C PHE A 401 5.03 1.87 -6.44
N SER A 402 6.14 1.15 -6.62
CA SER A 402 7.04 0.86 -5.51
C SER A 402 7.65 2.16 -4.97
N SER A 403 7.47 2.42 -3.68
CA SER A 403 8.06 3.55 -2.97
C SER A 403 9.59 3.65 -3.16
N ARG A 404 10.12 4.87 -3.11
CA ARG A 404 11.52 5.22 -3.41
C ARG A 404 12.18 5.98 -2.28
N GLY A 405 13.45 5.69 -2.06
CA GLY A 405 14.31 6.38 -1.12
C GLY A 405 14.51 7.86 -1.46
N GLY A 406 15.03 8.58 -0.47
CA GLY A 406 15.31 10.01 -0.52
C GLY A 406 16.12 10.36 0.71
N GLU A 407 15.42 10.54 1.82
CA GLU A 407 15.94 10.70 3.19
C GLU A 407 16.43 9.36 3.77
N LEU A 408 15.80 8.24 3.41
CA LEU A 408 16.25 6.90 3.81
C LEU A 408 17.02 6.14 2.72
N ALA A 409 18.00 5.36 3.18
CA ALA A 409 18.80 4.42 2.40
C ALA A 409 18.05 3.09 2.12
N LYS A 410 16.81 3.19 1.64
CA LYS A 410 15.86 2.09 1.40
C LYS A 410 15.21 2.23 0.00
N PRO A 411 14.58 1.18 -0.58
CA PRO A 411 14.47 -0.20 -0.08
C PRO A 411 15.83 -0.92 -0.05
N ASP A 412 15.89 -2.10 0.57
CA ASP A 412 17.12 -2.90 0.66
C ASP A 412 17.34 -3.77 -0.58
N ILE A 413 16.25 -4.36 -1.08
CA ILE A 413 16.17 -5.25 -2.23
C ILE A 413 14.84 -5.07 -2.96
N LEU A 414 14.73 -5.61 -4.17
CA LEU A 414 13.47 -5.84 -4.85
C LEU A 414 13.06 -7.31 -4.80
N ALA A 415 11.75 -7.54 -4.81
CA ALA A 415 11.16 -8.85 -5.13
C ALA A 415 9.88 -8.67 -5.96
N PRO A 416 9.40 -9.73 -6.64
CA PRO A 416 8.18 -9.67 -7.45
C PRO A 416 6.96 -9.10 -6.71
N GLY A 417 6.48 -7.95 -7.15
CA GLY A 417 5.34 -7.24 -6.54
C GLY A 417 4.01 -7.46 -7.24
N VAL A 418 3.89 -8.49 -8.09
CA VAL A 418 2.62 -8.96 -8.65
C VAL A 418 2.67 -10.48 -8.70
N ALA A 419 1.64 -11.17 -8.21
CA ALA A 419 1.59 -12.62 -8.21
C ALA A 419 0.16 -13.16 -8.29
N PHE A 420 0.00 -14.32 -8.92
CA PHE A 420 -1.16 -15.20 -8.75
C PHE A 420 -0.95 -16.04 -7.50
N SER A 421 -1.87 -15.97 -6.54
CA SER A 421 -1.83 -16.73 -5.28
C SER A 421 -3.23 -17.20 -4.88
N THR A 422 -3.33 -18.00 -3.81
CA THR A 422 -4.62 -18.43 -3.28
C THR A 422 -5.33 -17.32 -2.52
N VAL A 423 -6.65 -17.24 -2.66
CA VAL A 423 -7.54 -16.31 -1.94
C VAL A 423 -8.71 -17.09 -1.32
N PRO A 424 -9.41 -16.52 -0.32
CA PRO A 424 -10.63 -17.12 0.22
C PRO A 424 -11.73 -17.28 -0.84
N PRO A 425 -12.68 -18.22 -0.68
CA PRO A 425 -13.72 -18.48 -1.68
C PRO A 425 -14.53 -17.24 -2.11
N TRP A 426 -14.86 -16.34 -1.18
CA TRP A 426 -15.59 -15.10 -1.48
C TRP A 426 -14.81 -14.11 -2.38
N ASP A 427 -13.47 -14.19 -2.40
CA ASP A 427 -12.56 -13.31 -3.14
C ASP A 427 -12.11 -13.93 -4.48
N THR A 428 -12.72 -15.05 -4.89
CA THR A 428 -12.47 -15.72 -6.18
C THR A 428 -12.61 -14.73 -7.34
N GLY A 429 -11.63 -14.70 -8.24
CA GLY A 429 -11.49 -13.67 -9.28
C GLY A 429 -10.46 -12.58 -8.93
N ASN A 430 -9.96 -12.52 -7.69
CA ASN A 430 -8.89 -11.61 -7.27
C ASN A 430 -7.58 -12.34 -6.95
N GLU A 431 -7.31 -13.47 -7.62
CA GLU A 431 -6.08 -14.27 -7.43
C GLU A 431 -4.81 -13.51 -7.83
N ILE A 432 -4.92 -12.51 -8.72
CA ILE A 432 -3.81 -11.65 -9.13
C ILE A 432 -3.90 -10.34 -8.35
N LYS A 433 -2.97 -10.14 -7.41
CA LYS A 433 -2.82 -8.88 -6.64
C LYS A 433 -1.44 -8.27 -6.90
N GLY A 434 -1.36 -6.95 -6.79
CA GLY A 434 -0.13 -6.18 -7.04
C GLY A 434 0.13 -5.14 -5.94
N GLY A 435 1.40 -4.93 -5.62
CA GLY A 435 1.90 -4.06 -4.56
C GLY A 435 3.19 -4.60 -3.95
N THR A 436 3.93 -3.76 -3.22
CA THR A 436 5.08 -4.21 -2.40
C THR A 436 4.67 -5.22 -1.33
N SER A 437 3.39 -5.27 -0.98
CA SER A 437 2.74 -6.31 -0.17
C SER A 437 2.91 -7.74 -0.71
N MET A 438 3.12 -7.92 -2.02
CA MET A 438 3.42 -9.22 -2.64
C MET A 438 4.94 -9.49 -2.69
N SER A 439 5.76 -8.45 -2.69
CA SER A 439 7.23 -8.55 -2.67
C SER A 439 7.77 -9.02 -1.30
N ALA A 440 7.24 -8.48 -0.20
CA ALA A 440 7.64 -8.86 1.16
C ALA A 440 7.50 -10.38 1.48
N PRO A 441 6.38 -11.07 1.15
CA PRO A 441 6.25 -12.50 1.41
C PRO A 441 7.13 -13.33 0.48
N HIS A 442 7.38 -12.85 -0.74
CA HIS A 442 8.33 -13.49 -1.64
C HIS A 442 9.74 -13.48 -1.03
N ALA A 443 10.20 -12.33 -0.53
CA ALA A 443 11.48 -12.21 0.18
C ALA A 443 11.54 -13.03 1.49
N SER A 444 10.43 -13.08 2.23
CA SER A 444 10.29 -13.94 3.42
C SER A 444 10.50 -15.42 3.08
N GLY A 445 9.95 -15.87 1.94
CA GLY A 445 10.18 -17.21 1.42
C GLY A 445 11.63 -17.45 1.00
N LEU A 446 12.31 -16.49 0.37
CA LEU A 446 13.74 -16.59 0.04
C LEU A 446 14.58 -16.80 1.31
N ALA A 447 14.33 -15.99 2.35
CA ALA A 447 14.97 -16.13 3.65
C ALA A 447 14.70 -17.50 4.28
N ALA A 448 13.45 -18.00 4.24
CA ALA A 448 13.10 -19.31 4.76
C ALA A 448 13.80 -20.47 4.04
N CYS A 449 13.98 -20.39 2.72
CA CYS A 449 14.75 -21.39 1.95
C CYS A 449 16.24 -21.39 2.35
N LEU A 450 16.87 -20.22 2.47
CA LEU A 450 18.27 -20.11 2.92
C LEU A 450 18.46 -20.62 4.36
N ILE A 451 17.55 -20.28 5.27
CA ILE A 451 17.60 -20.77 6.67
C ILE A 451 17.39 -22.29 6.71
N SER A 452 16.48 -22.83 5.89
CA SER A 452 16.22 -24.27 5.80
C SER A 452 17.43 -25.07 5.31
N ALA A 453 18.19 -24.53 4.35
CA ALA A 453 19.47 -25.08 3.91
C ALA A 453 20.48 -25.15 5.07
N LEU A 454 20.75 -24.01 5.70
CA LEU A 454 21.75 -23.89 6.75
C LEU A 454 21.41 -24.73 7.99
N VAL A 455 20.14 -24.85 8.36
CA VAL A 455 19.70 -25.71 9.47
C VAL A 455 19.92 -27.19 9.15
N GLN A 456 19.71 -27.63 7.90
CA GLN A 456 20.02 -29.00 7.46
C GLN A 456 21.54 -29.28 7.46
N GLU A 457 22.37 -28.25 7.27
CA GLU A 457 23.83 -28.29 7.41
C GLU A 457 24.32 -28.20 8.87
N GLY A 458 23.41 -28.12 9.86
CA GLY A 458 23.75 -27.97 11.28
C GLY A 458 24.22 -26.56 11.68
N ARG A 459 24.03 -25.56 10.81
CA ARG A 459 24.36 -24.15 11.06
C ARG A 459 23.12 -23.39 11.57
N ARG A 460 23.34 -22.36 12.37
CA ARG A 460 22.30 -21.41 12.78
C ARG A 460 22.67 -20.02 12.26
N PRO A 461 22.07 -19.54 11.16
CA PRO A 461 22.35 -18.21 10.63
C PRO A 461 21.81 -17.10 11.54
N SER A 462 22.52 -15.98 11.54
CA SER A 462 21.98 -14.69 11.97
C SER A 462 21.18 -14.03 10.85
N ALA A 463 20.27 -13.12 11.21
CA ALA A 463 19.53 -12.32 10.25
C ALA A 463 20.45 -11.46 9.37
N ALA A 464 21.57 -10.98 9.94
CA ALA A 464 22.57 -10.19 9.22
C ALA A 464 23.26 -10.98 8.08
N GLU A 465 23.52 -12.28 8.27
CA GLU A 465 24.06 -13.14 7.22
C GLU A 465 23.04 -13.38 6.10
N ILE A 466 21.78 -13.69 6.44
CA ILE A 466 20.72 -13.92 5.44
C ILE A 466 20.43 -12.65 4.63
N VAL A 467 20.28 -11.51 5.30
CA VAL A 467 20.03 -10.22 4.63
C VAL A 467 21.22 -9.79 3.77
N GLN A 468 22.46 -9.97 4.23
CA GLN A 468 23.63 -9.67 3.40
C GLN A 468 23.69 -10.60 2.19
N ALA A 469 23.46 -11.91 2.36
CA ALA A 469 23.46 -12.88 1.27
C ALA A 469 22.44 -12.51 0.17
N LEU A 470 21.23 -12.09 0.55
CA LEU A 470 20.22 -11.60 -0.39
C LEU A 470 20.65 -10.30 -1.10
N ARG A 471 21.26 -9.34 -0.37
CA ARG A 471 21.75 -8.08 -0.96
C ARG A 471 22.93 -8.29 -1.92
N VAL A 472 23.90 -9.15 -1.60
CA VAL A 472 25.09 -9.37 -2.45
C VAL A 472 24.83 -10.28 -3.65
N SER A 473 23.81 -11.14 -3.57
CA SER A 473 23.36 -11.95 -4.70
C SER A 473 22.46 -11.21 -5.68
N ALA A 474 22.06 -9.98 -5.35
CA ALA A 474 21.10 -9.22 -6.12
C ALA A 474 21.71 -8.62 -7.39
N HIS A 475 20.91 -8.62 -8.45
CA HIS A 475 21.25 -7.94 -9.70
C HIS A 475 20.38 -6.69 -9.89
N PRO A 476 20.95 -5.58 -10.39
CA PRO A 476 20.18 -4.37 -10.68
C PRO A 476 19.21 -4.59 -11.86
N LEU A 477 18.16 -3.80 -11.89
CA LEU A 477 17.27 -3.62 -13.02
C LEU A 477 17.79 -2.48 -13.92
N ASN A 478 17.51 -2.59 -15.22
CA ASN A 478 18.00 -1.61 -16.19
C ASN A 478 17.44 -0.21 -15.93
N GLY A 479 18.32 0.74 -15.58
CA GLY A 479 17.98 2.16 -15.42
C GLY A 479 17.47 2.56 -14.03
N ALA A 480 17.34 1.61 -13.10
CA ALA A 480 17.09 1.89 -11.69
C ALA A 480 18.36 2.45 -11.01
N ARG A 481 18.16 3.15 -9.88
CA ARG A 481 19.23 3.69 -9.02
C ARG A 481 19.13 3.08 -7.63
N VAL A 482 20.13 3.28 -6.79
CA VAL A 482 20.16 2.74 -5.42
C VAL A 482 18.92 3.13 -4.58
N ILE A 483 18.36 4.33 -4.77
CA ILE A 483 17.12 4.78 -4.10
C ILE A 483 15.84 4.17 -4.71
N ASP A 484 15.92 3.60 -5.92
CA ASP A 484 14.80 2.91 -6.54
C ASP A 484 14.78 1.42 -6.12
N GLU A 485 15.94 0.74 -6.11
CA GLU A 485 16.01 -0.72 -6.00
C GLU A 485 16.89 -1.29 -4.87
N GLY A 486 17.61 -0.45 -4.12
CA GLY A 486 18.54 -0.88 -3.09
C GLY A 486 19.75 -1.63 -3.64
N ALA A 487 19.69 -2.96 -3.57
CA ALA A 487 20.65 -3.87 -4.21
C ALA A 487 20.13 -4.53 -5.50
N GLY A 488 18.85 -4.35 -5.84
CA GLY A 488 18.19 -5.04 -6.97
C GLY A 488 17.50 -6.34 -6.55
N VAL A 489 17.31 -7.26 -7.50
CA VAL A 489 16.56 -8.53 -7.31
C VAL A 489 17.50 -9.67 -6.90
N PRO A 490 17.35 -10.29 -5.71
CA PRO A 490 18.20 -11.40 -5.25
C PRO A 490 18.12 -12.67 -6.09
N VAL A 491 19.25 -13.36 -6.27
CA VAL A 491 19.30 -14.71 -6.84
C VAL A 491 19.56 -15.73 -5.74
N LEU A 492 18.60 -16.63 -5.51
CA LEU A 492 18.61 -17.52 -4.34
C LEU A 492 19.82 -18.47 -4.27
N GLU A 493 20.19 -19.07 -5.41
CA GLU A 493 21.37 -19.94 -5.53
C GLU A 493 22.67 -19.19 -5.22
N ALA A 494 22.83 -17.95 -5.73
CA ALA A 494 24.03 -17.16 -5.47
C ALA A 494 24.10 -16.69 -4.00
N ALA A 495 22.95 -16.39 -3.36
CA ALA A 495 22.90 -16.11 -1.93
C ALA A 495 23.32 -17.33 -1.09
N TYR A 496 22.84 -18.52 -1.45
CA TYR A 496 23.24 -19.76 -0.81
C TYR A 496 24.74 -20.06 -1.01
N GLN A 497 25.27 -19.92 -2.22
CA GLN A 497 26.70 -20.12 -2.50
C GLN A 497 27.58 -19.15 -1.69
N TRP A 498 27.17 -17.90 -1.52
CA TRP A 498 27.86 -16.92 -0.67
C TRP A 498 27.89 -17.36 0.81
N LEU A 499 26.77 -17.88 1.32
CA LEU A 499 26.68 -18.44 2.68
C LEU A 499 27.49 -19.74 2.83
N ALA A 500 27.55 -20.58 1.80
CA ALA A 500 28.30 -21.84 1.77
C ALA A 500 29.82 -21.59 1.70
N ALA A 501 30.25 -20.51 1.03
CA ALA A 501 31.65 -20.06 1.01
C ALA A 501 32.16 -19.53 2.36
N GLY A 502 31.28 -19.33 3.34
CA GLY A 502 31.64 -18.93 4.70
C GLY A 502 31.88 -17.42 4.89
N HIS A 503 31.47 -16.59 3.93
CA HIS A 503 31.46 -15.13 4.12
C HIS A 503 30.51 -14.74 5.26
N GLN A 504 30.85 -13.67 5.97
CA GLN A 504 30.09 -13.20 7.13
C GLN A 504 29.39 -11.88 6.84
N GLY A 505 28.09 -11.84 7.13
CA GLY A 505 27.32 -10.59 7.13
C GLY A 505 27.90 -9.60 8.14
N SER A 506 27.89 -8.32 7.80
CA SER A 506 28.32 -7.23 8.69
C SER A 506 27.27 -6.14 8.67
N ARG A 507 26.97 -5.55 9.83
CA ARG A 507 25.93 -4.53 9.99
C ARG A 507 26.53 -3.25 10.56
N TYR A 508 26.23 -2.15 9.89
CA TYR A 508 26.59 -0.80 10.32
C TYR A 508 25.34 0.08 10.26
N GLU A 509 25.09 0.81 11.34
CA GLU A 509 24.19 1.96 11.34
C GLU A 509 24.89 3.10 10.58
N VAL A 510 24.17 3.74 9.67
CA VAL A 510 24.62 4.90 8.89
C VAL A 510 23.65 6.05 9.13
N ARG A 511 24.20 7.23 9.42
CA ARG A 511 23.43 8.48 9.61
C ARG A 511 24.07 9.62 8.82
N ALA A 512 23.28 10.38 8.07
CA ALA A 512 23.66 11.69 7.52
C ALA A 512 23.62 12.76 8.63
N ALA A 513 23.93 14.02 8.33
CA ALA A 513 24.06 15.08 9.35
C ALA A 513 22.74 15.48 10.04
N ASP A 514 21.60 15.18 9.41
CA ASP A 514 20.22 15.34 9.92
C ASP A 514 19.76 14.16 10.81
N GLY A 515 20.48 13.05 10.78
CA GLY A 515 20.21 11.83 11.55
C GLY A 515 19.36 10.78 10.83
N VAL A 516 19.06 10.91 9.54
CA VAL A 516 18.45 9.83 8.72
C VAL A 516 19.52 9.03 7.98
N SER A 517 19.16 7.93 7.30
CA SER A 517 20.15 6.98 6.74
C SER A 517 20.74 7.36 5.36
N ALA A 518 20.16 8.33 4.65
CA ALA A 518 20.70 8.93 3.43
C ALA A 518 20.68 10.47 3.49
N ALA A 519 21.51 11.14 2.71
CA ALA A 519 21.51 12.60 2.64
C ALA A 519 20.63 13.09 1.49
N PHE A 520 19.58 13.86 1.80
CA PHE A 520 18.62 14.37 0.82
C PHE A 520 18.63 15.90 0.72
N ARG A 521 18.66 16.42 -0.51
CA ARG A 521 18.63 17.87 -0.79
C ARG A 521 17.50 18.20 -1.76
N ARG A 522 16.25 18.02 -1.31
CA ARG A 522 15.02 18.26 -2.11
C ARG A 522 14.90 19.69 -2.65
N ASN A 523 15.23 20.68 -1.82
CA ASN A 523 15.18 22.10 -2.18
C ASN A 523 16.42 22.57 -2.99
N GLY A 524 17.41 21.69 -3.18
CA GLY A 524 18.69 21.97 -3.81
C GLY A 524 19.73 22.58 -2.86
N PHE A 525 20.72 23.27 -3.42
CA PHE A 525 21.77 23.95 -2.64
C PHE A 525 21.37 25.37 -2.28
N ALA A 526 21.79 25.82 -1.10
CA ALA A 526 21.65 27.21 -0.66
C ALA A 526 22.54 28.21 -1.42
N GLY A 527 23.51 27.72 -2.21
CA GLY A 527 24.46 28.55 -2.96
C GLY A 527 25.15 27.83 -4.11
N ASN A 528 26.17 28.49 -4.67
CA ASN A 528 26.95 28.01 -5.81
C ASN A 528 28.33 27.45 -5.45
N GLU A 529 28.68 27.46 -4.16
CA GLU A 529 29.92 26.87 -3.64
C GLU A 529 29.79 25.36 -3.43
N ASP A 530 30.94 24.67 -3.47
CA ASP A 530 31.05 23.28 -3.03
C ASP A 530 30.71 23.17 -1.53
N SER A 531 30.10 22.05 -1.13
CA SER A 531 29.62 21.83 0.23
C SER A 531 29.94 20.43 0.73
N VAL A 532 29.86 20.22 2.05
CA VAL A 532 30.26 18.96 2.70
C VAL A 532 29.06 18.34 3.41
N GLU A 533 28.89 17.04 3.21
CA GLU A 533 28.05 16.16 4.03
C GLU A 533 28.93 15.37 5.00
N THR A 534 28.44 15.07 6.20
CA THR A 534 29.20 14.24 7.16
C THR A 534 28.33 13.08 7.61
N PHE A 535 28.73 11.88 7.22
CA PHE A 535 28.09 10.65 7.65
C PHE A 535 28.75 10.12 8.92
N THR A 536 27.91 9.63 9.82
CA THR A 536 28.28 8.95 11.06
C THR A 536 28.00 7.46 10.90
N VAL A 537 28.99 6.61 11.12
CA VAL A 537 28.88 5.15 10.95
C VAL A 537 29.25 4.41 12.24
N ARG A 538 28.37 3.52 12.69
CA ARG A 538 28.54 2.69 13.91
C ARG A 538 28.38 1.20 13.58
N PRO A 539 29.33 0.32 13.96
CA PRO A 539 29.15 -1.13 13.83
C PRO A 539 28.08 -1.63 14.81
N GLU A 540 27.27 -2.59 14.37
CA GLU A 540 26.19 -3.18 15.18
C GLU A 540 26.33 -4.68 15.37
N ALA A 541 26.65 -5.41 14.29
CA ALA A 541 26.75 -6.86 14.30
C ALA A 541 27.71 -7.36 13.21
N GLY A 542 28.16 -8.61 13.33
CA GLY A 542 28.99 -9.27 12.32
C GLY A 542 30.46 -8.83 12.33
N LEU A 543 31.13 -8.98 11.19
CA LEU A 543 32.58 -8.76 11.09
C LEU A 543 32.93 -7.26 11.07
N ARG A 544 33.75 -6.85 12.03
CA ARG A 544 34.24 -5.48 12.13
C ARG A 544 35.50 -5.28 11.29
N ALA A 545 35.44 -4.37 10.31
CA ALA A 545 36.64 -3.93 9.59
C ALA A 545 37.45 -2.93 10.44
N ALA A 546 38.79 -2.94 10.27
CA ALA A 546 39.70 -1.97 10.90
C ALA A 546 39.90 -0.70 10.05
N VAL A 547 39.69 -0.81 8.74
CA VAL A 547 39.76 0.27 7.75
C VAL A 547 38.63 0.03 6.75
N PHE A 548 37.94 1.09 6.35
CA PHE A 548 36.98 1.07 5.26
C PHE A 548 37.69 1.54 3.98
N ALA A 549 37.68 0.73 2.93
CA ALA A 549 38.04 1.19 1.59
C ALA A 549 36.79 1.83 0.96
N LEU A 550 36.89 3.09 0.53
CA LEU A 550 35.75 3.88 0.05
C LEU A 550 35.86 4.12 -1.45
N ARG A 551 34.72 4.11 -2.16
CA ARG A 551 34.66 4.49 -3.58
C ARG A 551 33.35 5.19 -3.91
N SER A 552 33.46 6.35 -4.56
CA SER A 552 32.33 7.04 -5.19
C SER A 552 31.98 6.43 -6.54
N ASP A 553 30.69 6.31 -6.86
CA ASP A 553 30.18 5.94 -8.18
C ASP A 553 30.05 7.13 -9.15
N VAL A 554 30.14 8.37 -8.66
CA VAL A 554 29.92 9.61 -9.43
C VAL A 554 31.04 10.66 -9.26
N PRO A 555 31.37 11.45 -10.30
CA PRO A 555 32.48 12.40 -10.27
C PRO A 555 32.19 13.71 -9.51
N TRP A 556 30.95 13.94 -9.10
CA TRP A 556 30.53 15.13 -8.34
C TRP A 556 30.52 14.91 -6.81
N LEU A 557 30.73 13.67 -6.35
CA LEU A 557 30.80 13.30 -4.94
C LEU A 557 32.19 12.70 -4.67
N SER A 558 32.88 13.18 -3.63
CA SER A 558 34.26 12.79 -3.34
C SER A 558 34.54 12.64 -1.85
N THR A 559 35.49 11.78 -1.49
CA THR A 559 35.93 11.52 -0.11
C THR A 559 37.35 10.95 -0.14
N GLU A 560 37.90 10.57 1.01
CA GLU A 560 39.19 9.87 1.12
C GLU A 560 39.05 8.40 0.68
N ASP A 561 40.02 7.86 -0.07
CA ASP A 561 39.98 6.48 -0.58
C ASP A 561 39.95 5.40 0.53
N SER A 562 40.39 5.74 1.74
CA SER A 562 40.34 4.85 2.89
C SER A 562 40.23 5.60 4.22
N VAL A 563 39.33 5.15 5.11
CA VAL A 563 39.14 5.75 6.44
C VAL A 563 39.34 4.69 7.54
N PRO A 564 40.17 4.93 8.57
CA PRO A 564 40.30 4.04 9.73
C PRO A 564 39.00 3.95 10.53
N ALA A 565 38.57 2.73 10.89
CA ALA A 565 37.31 2.50 11.59
C ALA A 565 37.41 2.80 13.09
N GLY A 566 36.82 3.91 13.53
CA GLY A 566 36.87 4.40 14.92
C GLY A 566 36.21 3.44 15.94
N PRO A 567 36.65 3.44 17.22
CA PRO A 567 36.36 2.38 18.19
C PRO A 567 34.87 2.14 18.48
N ARG A 568 34.02 3.15 18.32
CA ARG A 568 32.54 3.04 18.41
C ARG A 568 31.84 3.68 17.23
N THR A 569 32.41 4.75 16.69
CA THR A 569 31.82 5.60 15.66
C THR A 569 32.93 6.05 14.73
N THR A 570 32.63 6.18 13.44
CA THR A 570 33.52 6.75 12.42
C THR A 570 32.78 7.86 11.69
N GLU A 571 33.39 9.04 11.59
CA GLU A 571 32.89 10.12 10.75
C GLU A 571 33.51 10.00 9.36
N ILE A 572 32.70 10.12 8.31
CA ILE A 572 33.13 10.08 6.91
C ILE A 572 32.57 11.34 6.22
N ARG A 573 33.48 12.18 5.71
CA ARG A 573 33.12 13.47 5.10
C ARG A 573 33.08 13.34 3.58
N LEU A 574 32.00 13.78 2.97
CA LEU A 574 31.79 13.76 1.52
C LEU A 574 31.70 15.19 1.00
N THR A 575 32.47 15.52 -0.03
CA THR A 575 32.46 16.84 -0.68
C THR A 575 31.66 16.78 -1.97
N TYR A 576 30.63 17.63 -2.06
CA TYR A 576 29.83 17.88 -3.26
C TYR A 576 30.48 18.93 -4.15
N ARG A 577 30.80 18.56 -5.39
CA ARG A 577 31.24 19.49 -6.43
C ARG A 577 30.03 20.17 -7.08
N ARG A 578 29.62 21.31 -6.53
CA ARG A 578 28.42 22.06 -6.90
C ARG A 578 28.41 22.47 -8.37
N SER A 579 29.58 22.79 -8.93
CA SER A 579 29.76 23.14 -10.35
C SER A 579 29.38 22.02 -11.34
N SER A 580 29.32 20.77 -10.89
CA SER A 580 28.93 19.61 -11.72
C SER A 580 27.41 19.34 -11.74
N LEU A 581 26.63 20.10 -10.96
CA LEU A 581 25.20 19.89 -10.71
C LEU A 581 24.37 21.05 -11.29
N GLY A 582 24.62 21.39 -12.56
CA GLY A 582 24.10 22.61 -13.20
C GLY A 582 22.73 22.47 -13.89
N ALA A 583 22.35 21.28 -14.35
CA ALA A 583 21.11 21.07 -15.07
C ALA A 583 19.96 20.69 -14.11
N PRO A 584 18.71 21.11 -14.36
CA PRO A 584 17.58 20.66 -13.56
C PRO A 584 17.35 19.14 -13.64
N GLY A 585 16.94 18.54 -12.52
CA GLY A 585 16.71 17.10 -12.38
C GLY A 585 17.22 16.55 -11.05
N VAL A 586 17.22 15.21 -10.93
CA VAL A 586 17.72 14.49 -9.74
C VAL A 586 19.06 13.81 -10.02
N TYR A 587 20.02 14.07 -9.14
CA TYR A 587 21.35 13.46 -9.09
C TYR A 587 21.42 12.53 -7.89
N VAL A 588 21.83 11.28 -8.12
CA VAL A 588 22.03 10.27 -7.08
C VAL A 588 23.48 9.83 -7.14
N GLY A 589 24.13 9.74 -5.98
CA GLY A 589 25.54 9.36 -5.83
C GLY A 589 25.73 8.55 -4.57
N THR A 590 26.60 7.54 -4.65
CA THR A 590 26.87 6.58 -3.59
C THR A 590 28.36 6.52 -3.32
N VAL A 591 28.76 6.74 -2.07
CA VAL A 591 30.06 6.26 -1.59
C VAL A 591 29.85 4.91 -0.92
N THR A 592 30.41 3.87 -1.50
CA THR A 592 30.30 2.51 -0.96
C THR A 592 31.56 2.15 -0.18
N ALA A 593 31.41 1.41 0.91
CA ALA A 593 32.50 0.97 1.78
C ALA A 593 32.70 -0.56 1.71
N TRP A 594 33.95 -1.01 1.62
CA TRP A 594 34.33 -2.43 1.65
C TRP A 594 35.36 -2.72 2.74
N ASN A 595 35.42 -3.99 3.17
CA ASN A 595 36.55 -4.52 3.91
C ASN A 595 37.69 -4.82 2.93
N PRO A 596 38.88 -4.17 3.03
CA PRO A 596 39.99 -4.45 2.12
C PRO A 596 40.59 -5.85 2.28
N HIS A 597 40.23 -6.61 3.33
CA HIS A 597 40.70 -7.98 3.57
C HIS A 597 39.75 -9.05 3.01
N ASP A 598 38.49 -8.72 2.75
CA ASP A 598 37.53 -9.57 2.05
C ASP A 598 36.55 -8.67 1.28
N THR A 599 36.87 -8.42 0.02
CA THR A 599 36.01 -7.68 -0.91
C THR A 599 34.92 -8.56 -1.55
N LEU A 600 35.01 -9.89 -1.40
CA LEU A 600 34.04 -10.87 -1.90
C LEU A 600 32.83 -11.01 -0.96
N ALA A 601 32.98 -10.67 0.32
CA ALA A 601 31.87 -10.42 1.24
C ALA A 601 30.94 -9.25 0.81
N GLY A 602 31.32 -8.48 -0.23
CA GLY A 602 30.55 -7.36 -0.75
C GLY A 602 30.70 -6.09 0.09
N PRO A 603 29.81 -5.10 -0.12
CA PRO A 603 29.85 -3.84 0.60
C PRO A 603 29.44 -4.01 2.07
N LEU A 604 30.13 -3.31 2.96
CA LEU A 604 29.81 -3.20 4.39
C LEU A 604 28.62 -2.25 4.62
N PHE A 605 28.61 -1.14 3.89
CA PHE A 605 27.55 -0.12 3.90
C PHE A 605 27.67 0.80 2.68
N LYS A 606 26.64 1.61 2.44
CA LYS A 606 26.56 2.64 1.40
C LYS A 606 26.20 3.98 2.04
N LEU A 607 26.84 5.06 1.60
CA LEU A 607 26.51 6.44 1.95
C LEU A 607 25.78 7.05 0.74
N ILE A 608 24.45 7.03 0.80
CA ILE A 608 23.57 7.43 -0.32
C ILE A 608 23.30 8.93 -0.24
N ASN A 609 23.43 9.61 -1.38
CA ASN A 609 23.27 11.06 -1.51
C ASN A 609 22.35 11.38 -2.70
N THR A 610 21.25 12.08 -2.44
CA THR A 610 20.27 12.46 -3.46
C THR A 610 20.09 13.97 -3.46
N VAL A 611 20.35 14.60 -4.61
CA VAL A 611 20.34 16.05 -4.78
C VAL A 611 19.40 16.43 -5.92
N ILE A 612 18.45 17.32 -5.63
CA ILE A 612 17.51 17.85 -6.62
C ILE A 612 17.95 19.26 -7.04
N VAL A 613 17.98 19.50 -8.35
CA VAL A 613 18.13 20.83 -8.95
C VAL A 613 16.77 21.17 -9.57
N PRO A 614 15.95 22.02 -8.93
CA PRO A 614 14.58 22.24 -9.38
C PRO A 614 14.49 23.29 -10.51
N ILE A 615 13.38 23.26 -11.22
CA ILE A 615 12.94 24.24 -12.21
C ILE A 615 12.17 25.34 -11.47
N ASP A 616 12.57 26.60 -11.66
CA ASP A 616 11.95 27.74 -10.99
C ASP A 616 10.77 28.30 -11.81
N LEU A 617 9.54 28.05 -11.36
CA LEU A 617 8.31 28.40 -12.09
C LEU A 617 7.91 29.88 -11.97
N GLU A 618 8.48 30.62 -11.02
CA GLU A 618 8.25 32.07 -10.92
C GLU A 618 9.05 32.83 -11.98
N SER A 619 10.21 32.29 -12.37
CA SER A 619 11.04 32.86 -13.44
C SER A 619 10.42 32.74 -14.84
N LYS A 620 9.70 31.65 -15.12
CA LYS A 620 9.06 31.35 -16.43
C LYS A 620 8.12 30.15 -16.34
N VAL A 621 7.18 30.09 -17.29
CA VAL A 621 6.47 28.86 -17.65
C VAL A 621 7.48 27.80 -18.13
N PHE A 622 7.37 26.59 -17.59
CA PHE A 622 8.14 25.43 -18.04
C PHE A 622 7.40 24.68 -19.15
N VAL A 623 8.13 24.27 -20.18
CA VAL A 623 7.65 23.39 -21.25
C VAL A 623 8.76 22.41 -21.63
N ASP A 624 8.42 21.13 -21.73
CA ASP A 624 9.26 20.07 -22.32
C ASP A 624 8.45 19.37 -23.42
N GLU A 625 8.82 19.62 -24.68
CA GLU A 625 8.03 19.18 -25.83
C GLU A 625 8.45 17.79 -26.32
N ARG A 626 7.47 16.89 -26.47
CA ARG A 626 7.65 15.55 -27.07
C ARG A 626 8.78 14.73 -26.44
N ARG A 627 8.97 14.84 -25.12
CA ARG A 627 9.86 13.99 -24.32
C ARG A 627 9.49 12.52 -24.53
N VAL A 628 10.45 11.72 -24.98
CA VAL A 628 10.31 10.27 -25.01
C VAL A 628 10.68 9.70 -23.64
N VAL A 629 9.72 9.04 -23.00
CA VAL A 629 9.88 8.24 -21.78
C VAL A 629 9.96 6.77 -22.20
N GLY A 630 11.06 6.10 -21.88
CA GLY A 630 11.27 4.69 -22.26
C GLY A 630 10.33 3.73 -21.52
N PRO A 631 10.14 2.48 -21.99
CA PRO A 631 9.32 1.48 -21.31
C PRO A 631 9.69 1.33 -19.82
N ALA A 632 8.68 1.28 -18.95
CA ALA A 632 8.80 1.25 -17.49
C ALA A 632 9.61 2.41 -16.85
N ALA A 633 10.02 3.43 -17.62
CA ALA A 633 10.78 4.54 -17.11
C ALA A 633 9.86 5.63 -16.53
N VAL A 634 10.43 6.40 -15.61
CA VAL A 634 9.79 7.55 -14.98
C VAL A 634 10.58 8.79 -15.36
N GLN A 635 9.91 9.75 -16.00
CA GLN A 635 10.45 11.09 -16.20
C GLN A 635 9.93 12.00 -15.09
N ARG A 636 10.85 12.43 -14.23
CA ARG A 636 10.58 13.29 -13.07
C ARG A 636 10.83 14.76 -13.40
N TYR A 637 9.98 15.66 -12.92
CA TYR A 637 10.12 17.12 -13.04
C TYR A 637 9.98 17.78 -11.68
N PHE A 638 11.06 18.39 -11.20
CA PHE A 638 11.08 19.09 -9.91
C PHE A 638 10.72 20.56 -10.10
N LEU A 639 9.60 20.99 -9.53
CA LEU A 639 8.94 22.27 -9.78
C LEU A 639 8.99 23.11 -8.50
N ARG A 640 9.87 24.12 -8.46
CA ARG A 640 9.94 25.07 -7.35
C ARG A 640 8.82 26.11 -7.46
N VAL A 641 8.11 26.28 -6.35
CA VAL A 641 7.09 27.31 -6.12
C VAL A 641 7.38 27.97 -4.77
N THR A 642 7.48 29.30 -4.70
CA THR A 642 7.77 30.02 -3.45
C THR A 642 6.63 30.93 -2.99
N GLN A 643 5.83 31.46 -3.92
CA GLN A 643 4.68 32.33 -3.63
C GLN A 643 3.48 31.55 -3.05
N PRO A 644 3.11 31.76 -1.76
CA PRO A 644 1.91 31.15 -1.18
C PRO A 644 0.62 31.73 -1.81
N GLY A 645 -0.46 30.95 -1.82
CA GLY A 645 -1.75 31.38 -2.37
C GLY A 645 -1.79 31.52 -3.90
N ALA A 646 -0.70 31.24 -4.61
CA ALA A 646 -0.70 31.06 -6.05
C ALA A 646 -1.46 29.79 -6.46
N THR A 647 -1.67 29.57 -7.75
CA THR A 647 -2.26 28.33 -8.28
C THR A 647 -1.25 27.63 -9.18
N LEU A 648 -0.80 26.44 -8.81
CA LEU A 648 0.09 25.63 -9.66
C LEU A 648 -0.78 24.84 -10.65
N ARG A 649 -0.44 24.93 -11.93
CA ARG A 649 -1.06 24.13 -12.99
C ARG A 649 0.02 23.34 -13.73
N THR A 650 -0.16 22.02 -13.78
CA THR A 650 0.63 21.14 -14.65
C THR A 650 -0.27 20.53 -15.72
N THR A 651 0.29 20.24 -16.88
CA THR A 651 -0.42 19.62 -18.01
C THR A 651 0.52 18.62 -18.67
N VAL A 652 0.04 17.40 -18.83
CA VAL A 652 0.75 16.32 -19.52
C VAL A 652 -0.11 15.94 -20.72
N THR A 653 0.44 15.96 -21.93
CA THR A 653 -0.27 15.65 -23.17
C THR A 653 0.48 14.59 -23.95
N LEU A 654 -0.22 13.52 -24.36
CA LEU A 654 0.29 12.52 -25.30
C LEU A 654 -0.08 12.94 -26.74
N PRO A 655 0.89 13.28 -27.61
CA PRO A 655 0.60 13.66 -28.99
C PRO A 655 0.00 12.52 -29.83
N ASP A 656 0.31 11.27 -29.48
CA ASP A 656 -0.34 10.06 -30.00
C ASP A 656 -1.09 9.35 -28.87
N SER A 657 -2.18 9.98 -28.40
CA SER A 657 -3.03 9.43 -27.36
C SER A 657 -3.85 8.22 -27.79
N GLN A 658 -3.84 7.84 -29.07
CA GLN A 658 -4.54 6.63 -29.55
C GLN A 658 -3.62 5.40 -29.50
N GLY A 659 -2.35 5.55 -29.89
CA GLY A 659 -1.35 4.49 -29.83
C GLY A 659 -0.64 4.34 -28.48
N GLN A 660 -0.50 5.42 -27.72
CA GLN A 660 0.30 5.46 -26.49
C GLN A 660 -0.53 5.61 -25.21
N GLN A 661 0.08 5.25 -24.08
CA GLN A 661 -0.42 5.50 -22.74
C GLN A 661 0.71 6.05 -21.86
N ALA A 662 0.34 6.73 -20.79
CA ALA A 662 1.22 7.13 -19.69
C ALA A 662 0.38 7.36 -18.43
N THR A 663 1.02 7.44 -17.27
CA THR A 663 0.37 7.85 -16.01
C THR A 663 1.11 9.07 -15.48
N ALA A 664 0.39 10.07 -14.98
CA ALA A 664 0.94 11.27 -14.37
C ALA A 664 0.57 11.37 -12.88
N ARG A 665 1.56 11.57 -12.02
CA ARG A 665 1.42 11.69 -10.56
C ARG A 665 2.14 12.95 -10.07
N LEU A 666 1.57 13.66 -9.09
CA LEU A 666 2.14 14.88 -8.52
C LEU A 666 2.37 14.67 -7.02
N TYR A 667 3.54 15.10 -6.53
CA TYR A 667 3.95 15.00 -5.13
C TYR A 667 4.24 16.39 -4.55
N GLU A 668 3.89 16.56 -3.28
CA GLU A 668 4.10 17.79 -2.51
C GLU A 668 5.57 18.00 -2.09
N PRO A 669 5.93 19.19 -1.57
CA PRO A 669 7.28 19.49 -1.11
C PRO A 669 7.83 18.64 0.04
N ASN A 670 7.01 17.86 0.75
CA ASN A 670 7.45 16.89 1.76
C ASN A 670 7.67 15.47 1.21
N GLY A 671 7.19 15.14 0.01
CA GLY A 671 7.34 13.81 -0.60
C GLY A 671 6.04 13.04 -0.82
N GLN A 672 4.98 13.35 -0.07
CA GLN A 672 3.69 12.67 -0.20
C GLN A 672 2.98 13.00 -1.53
N PRO A 673 2.10 12.11 -2.03
CA PRO A 673 1.18 12.41 -3.13
C PRO A 673 0.37 13.68 -2.84
N ALA A 674 0.23 14.57 -3.83
CA ALA A 674 -0.33 15.89 -3.61
C ALA A 674 -1.83 15.86 -3.30
N ARG A 675 -2.25 16.44 -2.17
CA ARG A 675 -3.62 16.37 -1.61
C ARG A 675 -4.72 16.97 -2.50
N ALA A 676 -4.32 17.77 -3.49
CA ALA A 676 -5.19 18.42 -4.45
C ALA A 676 -5.32 17.67 -5.79
N ALA A 677 -4.54 16.60 -5.97
CA ALA A 677 -4.49 15.78 -7.18
C ALA A 677 -5.15 14.40 -6.93
N PRO A 678 -5.65 13.72 -7.98
CA PRO A 678 -5.84 12.27 -7.95
C PRO A 678 -4.49 11.56 -7.74
N GLU A 679 -4.50 10.37 -7.15
CA GLU A 679 -3.29 9.57 -6.95
C GLU A 679 -2.60 9.25 -8.28
N ASP A 680 -3.31 8.63 -9.22
CA ASP A 680 -2.84 8.41 -10.59
C ASP A 680 -3.76 9.12 -11.59
N VAL A 681 -3.16 9.81 -12.58
CA VAL A 681 -3.87 10.36 -13.73
C VAL A 681 -3.36 9.69 -15.00
N ASP A 682 -4.03 8.60 -15.38
CA ASP A 682 -3.78 7.89 -16.63
C ASP A 682 -4.14 8.73 -17.87
N LEU A 683 -3.43 8.46 -18.97
CA LEU A 683 -3.59 9.11 -20.26
C LEU A 683 -3.63 8.08 -21.41
N GLY A 684 -4.42 8.39 -22.44
CA GLY A 684 -4.42 7.68 -23.72
C GLY A 684 -5.21 6.37 -23.78
N ARG A 685 -5.23 5.77 -24.99
CA ARG A 685 -6.18 4.75 -25.46
C ARG A 685 -7.63 5.18 -25.23
N GLU A 686 -8.31 4.58 -24.25
CA GLU A 686 -9.70 4.89 -23.89
C GLU A 686 -9.81 6.17 -23.04
N GLN A 687 -8.69 6.62 -22.46
CA GLN A 687 -8.64 7.81 -21.61
C GLN A 687 -8.29 9.07 -22.40
N ARG A 688 -8.41 10.23 -21.73
CA ARG A 688 -8.09 11.53 -22.36
C ARG A 688 -6.61 11.59 -22.73
N GLY A 689 -6.31 12.19 -23.88
CA GLY A 689 -4.93 12.43 -24.33
C GLY A 689 -4.18 13.53 -23.56
N THR A 690 -4.85 14.21 -22.63
CA THR A 690 -4.28 15.29 -21.81
C THR A 690 -4.80 15.21 -20.39
N ALA A 691 -3.87 15.16 -19.43
CA ALA A 691 -4.09 15.38 -18.01
C ALA A 691 -3.86 16.86 -17.68
N THR A 692 -4.62 17.42 -16.74
CA THR A 692 -4.36 18.74 -16.17
C THR A 692 -4.57 18.66 -14.67
N ILE A 693 -3.50 18.86 -13.90
CA ILE A 693 -3.53 18.85 -12.44
C ILE A 693 -3.45 20.31 -11.99
N VAL A 694 -4.30 20.71 -11.05
CA VAL A 694 -4.40 22.09 -10.54
C VAL A 694 -4.39 22.07 -9.03
N VAL A 695 -3.30 22.56 -8.43
CA VAL A 695 -3.22 22.83 -6.99
C VAL A 695 -3.72 24.24 -6.76
N ARG A 696 -4.86 24.38 -6.08
CA ARG A 696 -5.53 25.67 -5.81
C ARG A 696 -4.81 26.45 -4.71
N ALA A 697 -5.14 27.73 -4.58
CA ALA A 697 -4.55 28.65 -3.61
C ALA A 697 -4.71 28.26 -2.14
N GLU A 698 -5.73 27.45 -1.80
CA GLU A 698 -5.91 26.88 -0.46
C GLU A 698 -5.11 25.59 -0.21
N ASP A 699 -4.71 24.87 -1.26
CA ASP A 699 -4.01 23.58 -1.17
C ASP A 699 -2.50 23.70 -1.49
N LEU A 700 -2.02 24.89 -1.88
CA LEU A 700 -0.65 25.11 -2.34
C LEU A 700 0.34 25.33 -1.18
N ILE A 701 1.43 24.54 -1.18
CA ILE A 701 2.51 24.56 -0.20
C ILE A 701 3.79 25.06 -0.89
N PRO A 702 4.45 26.12 -0.40
CA PRO A 702 5.74 26.55 -0.93
C PRO A 702 6.82 25.46 -0.79
N GLY A 703 7.63 25.27 -1.83
CA GLY A 703 8.73 24.29 -1.87
C GLY A 703 8.93 23.70 -3.26
N VAL A 704 9.44 22.46 -3.33
CA VAL A 704 9.70 21.74 -4.58
C VAL A 704 8.72 20.57 -4.73
N TYR A 705 7.70 20.77 -5.58
CA TYR A 705 6.83 19.70 -6.05
C TYR A 705 7.59 18.77 -7.00
N GLU A 706 7.18 17.51 -7.09
CA GLU A 706 7.68 16.53 -8.06
C GLU A 706 6.51 16.07 -8.94
N LEU A 707 6.62 16.27 -10.24
CA LEU A 707 5.65 15.77 -11.24
C LEU A 707 6.31 14.62 -12.01
N ASP A 708 5.71 13.45 -11.93
CA ASP A 708 6.20 12.24 -12.58
C ASP A 708 5.33 11.86 -13.76
N VAL A 709 5.98 11.48 -14.87
CA VAL A 709 5.35 10.89 -16.04
C VAL A 709 5.91 9.49 -16.25
N VAL A 710 5.06 8.50 -16.07
CA VAL A 710 5.38 7.07 -16.11
C VAL A 710 4.96 6.49 -17.46
N ALA A 711 5.86 5.75 -18.11
CA ALA A 711 5.53 4.98 -19.30
C ALA A 711 5.14 3.52 -18.95
N PRO A 712 4.23 2.88 -19.70
CA PRO A 712 3.85 1.48 -19.47
C PRO A 712 5.04 0.51 -19.49
N PRO A 713 4.93 -0.67 -18.82
CA PRO A 713 6.05 -1.62 -18.70
C PRO A 713 6.77 -2.01 -20.00
N LEU A 714 6.05 -2.09 -21.13
CA LEU A 714 6.61 -2.53 -22.43
C LEU A 714 6.60 -1.47 -23.53
N ALA A 715 6.04 -0.28 -23.27
CA ALA A 715 5.83 0.73 -24.31
C ALA A 715 6.41 2.08 -23.86
N SER A 716 7.13 2.74 -24.75
CA SER A 716 7.54 4.12 -24.55
C SER A 716 6.35 5.07 -24.70
N ALA A 717 6.30 6.12 -23.88
CA ALA A 717 5.38 7.23 -24.05
C ALA A 717 6.11 8.45 -24.64
N THR A 718 5.46 9.19 -25.53
CA THR A 718 5.90 10.53 -25.93
C THR A 718 4.99 11.53 -25.24
N ALA A 719 5.51 12.34 -24.34
CA ALA A 719 4.74 13.34 -23.59
C ALA A 719 5.23 14.76 -23.87
N THR A 720 4.31 15.71 -24.00
CA THR A 720 4.60 17.13 -23.83
C THR A 720 4.14 17.55 -22.44
N VAL A 721 5.04 18.09 -21.65
CA VAL A 721 4.76 18.58 -20.28
C VAL A 721 4.82 20.09 -20.26
N ARG A 722 3.84 20.72 -19.63
CA ARG A 722 3.82 22.16 -19.31
C ARG A 722 3.54 22.33 -17.82
N ALA A 723 4.29 23.20 -17.16
CA ALA A 723 4.03 23.60 -15.78
C ALA A 723 4.11 25.12 -15.66
N GLU A 724 3.12 25.71 -14.99
CA GLU A 724 3.01 27.16 -14.82
C GLU A 724 2.46 27.49 -13.44
N LEU A 725 3.03 28.54 -12.83
CA LEU A 725 2.45 29.16 -11.65
C LEU A 725 1.54 30.31 -12.11
N GLY A 726 0.32 30.34 -11.57
CA GLY A 726 -0.62 31.41 -11.79
C GLY A 726 -0.07 32.76 -11.32
N PRO A 727 0.04 33.79 -12.17
CA PRO A 727 0.65 35.09 -11.81
C PRO A 727 -0.19 35.92 -10.83
N VAL A 728 -1.36 35.43 -10.40
CA VAL A 728 -2.18 36.04 -9.36
C VAL A 728 -2.32 35.06 -8.20
N ALA A 729 -1.80 35.43 -7.03
CA ALA A 729 -2.06 34.71 -5.79
C ALA A 729 -3.30 35.26 -5.10
N LEU A 730 -4.15 34.37 -4.59
CA LEU A 730 -5.37 34.68 -3.85
C LEU A 730 -5.20 34.33 -2.37
N SER A 731 -5.02 35.35 -1.55
CA SER A 731 -4.91 35.22 -0.08
C SER A 731 -6.21 35.64 0.61
N PRO A 732 -6.63 34.97 1.69
CA PRO A 732 -7.82 35.36 2.44
C PRO A 732 -7.56 36.64 3.25
N THR A 733 -8.61 37.44 3.44
CA THR A 733 -8.62 38.66 4.27
C THR A 733 -9.93 38.75 5.04
N GLN A 734 -10.01 39.62 6.05
CA GLN A 734 -11.24 39.84 6.85
C GLN A 734 -12.50 40.22 6.03
N HIS A 735 -12.36 40.68 4.78
CA HIS A 735 -13.46 41.20 3.98
C HIS A 735 -13.50 40.66 2.53
N GLY A 736 -12.88 39.49 2.28
CA GLY A 736 -12.81 38.87 0.96
C GLY A 736 -11.40 38.34 0.66
N LEU A 737 -10.96 38.46 -0.59
CA LEU A 737 -9.64 37.99 -1.04
C LEU A 737 -8.73 39.17 -1.44
N GLU A 738 -7.45 39.06 -1.12
CA GLU A 738 -6.40 39.88 -1.71
C GLU A 738 -5.81 39.13 -2.91
N ALA A 739 -5.93 39.72 -4.10
CA ALA A 739 -5.23 39.30 -5.30
C ALA A 739 -3.88 40.04 -5.38
N SER A 740 -2.78 39.29 -5.39
CA SER A 740 -1.41 39.83 -5.43
C SER A 740 -0.60 39.23 -6.58
N ASN A 741 0.37 39.99 -7.10
CA ASN A 741 1.17 39.60 -8.27
C ASN A 741 2.61 40.09 -8.10
N LEU A 742 3.60 39.20 -8.23
CA LEU A 742 5.03 39.53 -8.14
C LEU A 742 5.68 39.74 -9.52
N GLY A 743 5.03 39.28 -10.60
CA GLY A 743 5.51 39.39 -11.98
C GLY A 743 5.05 40.66 -12.69
N SER A 744 4.93 40.60 -14.02
CA SER A 744 4.39 41.70 -14.83
C SER A 744 2.90 41.95 -14.56
N THR A 745 2.42 43.19 -14.69
CA THR A 745 1.01 43.56 -14.50
C THR A 745 0.04 42.61 -15.23
N VAL A 746 -0.92 42.05 -14.50
CA VAL A 746 -1.97 41.16 -15.03
C VAL A 746 -3.28 41.92 -15.13
N THR A 747 -3.97 41.76 -16.26
CA THR A 747 -5.38 42.12 -16.44
C THR A 747 -6.18 40.84 -16.65
N ALA A 748 -7.21 40.63 -15.84
CA ALA A 748 -8.03 39.43 -15.79
C ALA A 748 -9.49 39.78 -15.48
N GLU A 749 -10.36 38.77 -15.50
CA GLU A 749 -11.71 38.81 -14.96
C GLU A 749 -11.81 37.80 -13.80
N PHE A 750 -12.63 38.10 -12.79
CA PHE A 750 -12.95 37.16 -11.71
C PHE A 750 -14.42 36.77 -11.74
N THR A 751 -14.70 35.53 -11.36
CA THR A 751 -16.06 35.00 -11.17
C THR A 751 -16.15 34.23 -9.86
N HIS A 752 -17.35 34.17 -9.28
CA HIS A 752 -17.65 33.43 -8.06
C HIS A 752 -18.70 32.35 -8.33
N ARG A 753 -18.52 31.17 -7.72
CA ARG A 753 -19.48 30.07 -7.74
C ARG A 753 -19.72 29.55 -6.33
N LEU A 754 -20.98 29.39 -5.97
CA LEU A 754 -21.40 28.74 -4.73
C LEU A 754 -21.32 27.22 -4.95
N VAL A 755 -20.35 26.56 -4.31
CA VAL A 755 -20.07 25.13 -4.56
C VAL A 755 -20.69 24.20 -3.50
N GLY A 756 -20.96 24.72 -2.30
CA GLY A 756 -21.53 23.95 -1.20
C GLY A 756 -21.39 24.65 0.14
N VAL A 757 -21.34 23.88 1.23
CA VAL A 757 -21.15 24.37 2.60
C VAL A 757 -20.08 23.56 3.34
N GLU A 758 -19.38 24.17 4.30
CA GLU A 758 -18.41 23.47 5.16
C GLU A 758 -18.52 23.85 6.64
N ARG A 759 -18.04 22.95 7.50
CA ARG A 759 -17.81 23.17 8.93
C ARG A 759 -16.55 22.42 9.37
N THR A 760 -15.70 23.09 10.13
CA THR A 760 -14.55 22.46 10.80
C THR A 760 -14.93 22.07 12.23
N TYR A 761 -14.57 20.86 12.62
CA TYR A 761 -14.73 20.29 13.96
C TYR A 761 -13.32 20.03 14.52
N ALA A 762 -13.07 20.42 15.77
CA ALA A 762 -11.95 19.88 16.51
C ALA A 762 -12.28 18.44 16.91
N ILE A 763 -11.37 17.52 16.65
CA ILE A 763 -11.49 16.10 16.99
C ILE A 763 -10.35 15.71 17.94
N SER A 764 -10.63 14.85 18.92
CA SER A 764 -9.62 14.36 19.85
C SER A 764 -10.10 13.10 20.54
N GLY A 765 -9.20 12.23 20.96
CA GLY A 765 -9.61 11.02 21.67
C GLY A 765 -8.44 10.22 22.24
N ARG A 766 -8.75 8.99 22.64
CA ARG A 766 -7.75 7.98 23.11
C ARG A 766 -7.76 6.71 22.25
N GLY A 767 -8.62 6.68 21.23
CA GLY A 767 -8.74 5.61 20.23
C GLY A 767 -9.65 4.44 20.61
N GLN A 768 -10.01 4.25 21.89
CA GLN A 768 -11.10 3.34 22.30
C GLN A 768 -11.96 3.99 23.43
N PRO A 769 -13.29 4.11 23.26
CA PRO A 769 -14.03 3.93 21.99
C PRO A 769 -13.53 4.90 20.90
N ALA A 770 -13.97 4.70 19.66
CA ALA A 770 -13.71 5.64 18.58
C ALA A 770 -14.28 7.03 18.92
N GLU A 771 -13.65 8.07 18.41
CA GLU A 771 -14.25 9.41 18.43
C GLU A 771 -15.29 9.48 17.31
N THR A 772 -16.39 10.18 17.54
CA THR A 772 -17.58 10.13 16.67
C THR A 772 -18.14 11.53 16.41
N LEU A 773 -18.39 11.85 15.14
CA LEU A 773 -19.15 13.04 14.72
C LEU A 773 -20.47 12.64 14.04
N THR A 774 -21.57 13.27 14.43
CA THR A 774 -22.85 13.13 13.72
C THR A 774 -23.12 14.35 12.85
N VAL A 775 -23.41 14.13 11.57
CA VAL A 775 -23.76 15.19 10.60
C VAL A 775 -25.05 14.85 9.86
N ARG A 776 -25.71 15.85 9.29
CA ARG A 776 -26.93 15.67 8.48
C ARG A 776 -26.73 16.29 7.10
N PRO A 777 -26.73 15.51 6.01
CA PRO A 777 -26.64 16.06 4.67
C PRO A 777 -27.89 16.90 4.34
N PRO A 778 -27.74 18.14 3.84
CA PRO A 778 -28.87 18.95 3.41
C PRO A 778 -29.50 18.40 2.12
N SER A 779 -30.75 18.78 1.87
CA SER A 779 -31.62 18.25 0.81
C SER A 779 -31.06 18.37 -0.64
N TRP A 780 -30.12 19.28 -0.86
CA TRP A 780 -29.48 19.52 -2.16
C TRP A 780 -28.11 18.83 -2.32
N ALA A 781 -27.53 18.27 -1.26
CA ALA A 781 -26.17 17.72 -1.29
C ALA A 781 -26.09 16.50 -2.23
N LYS A 782 -24.98 16.40 -2.98
CA LYS A 782 -24.69 15.28 -3.88
C LYS A 782 -23.37 14.57 -3.56
N ARG A 783 -22.47 15.22 -2.82
CA ARG A 783 -21.24 14.62 -2.29
C ARG A 783 -20.98 15.11 -0.88
N MET A 784 -20.48 14.23 -0.03
CA MET A 784 -19.87 14.55 1.26
C MET A 784 -18.35 14.39 1.15
N GLU A 785 -17.62 15.37 1.66
CA GLU A 785 -16.17 15.28 1.87
C GLU A 785 -15.88 15.46 3.36
N VAL A 786 -14.88 14.74 3.88
CA VAL A 786 -14.32 14.96 5.22
C VAL A 786 -12.79 15.04 5.07
N ASP A 787 -12.26 16.25 5.16
CA ASP A 787 -10.81 16.45 5.24
C ASP A 787 -10.38 16.25 6.69
N ILE A 788 -9.32 15.47 6.90
CA ILE A 788 -8.70 15.22 8.20
C ILE A 788 -7.34 15.89 8.19
N ASP A 789 -7.05 16.62 9.26
CA ASP A 789 -5.82 17.38 9.44
C ASP A 789 -5.28 17.08 10.85
N LEU A 790 -4.27 16.22 10.91
CA LEU A 790 -3.58 15.81 12.14
C LEU A 790 -2.22 16.54 12.22
N PRO A 791 -1.70 16.86 13.42
CA PRO A 791 -0.35 17.39 13.56
C PRO A 791 0.70 16.42 12.97
N PRO A 792 1.65 16.86 12.12
CA PRO A 792 2.70 15.99 11.56
C PRO A 792 3.46 15.19 12.62
N ASP A 793 3.91 15.83 13.71
CA ASP A 793 4.62 15.18 14.83
C ASP A 793 3.80 14.06 15.52
N LEU A 794 2.48 14.07 15.37
CA LEU A 794 1.59 13.04 15.93
C LEU A 794 1.51 11.81 15.02
N TRP A 795 1.77 11.97 13.72
CA TRP A 795 1.82 10.87 12.75
C TRP A 795 2.94 9.88 13.09
N ASP A 796 4.07 10.37 13.60
CA ASP A 796 5.22 9.57 14.03
C ASP A 796 4.90 8.57 15.16
N GLU A 797 3.83 8.78 15.95
CA GLU A 797 3.36 7.86 17.01
C GLU A 797 2.29 6.86 16.53
N PHE A 798 1.66 7.09 15.38
CA PHE A 798 0.67 6.19 14.82
C PHE A 798 1.31 4.97 14.13
N THR A 799 0.51 3.91 13.96
CA THR A 799 0.79 2.83 12.99
C THR A 799 -0.11 2.93 11.76
N ASP A 800 -1.31 3.46 11.94
CA ASP A 800 -2.30 3.77 10.91
C ASP A 800 -3.33 4.78 11.48
N PHE A 801 -4.17 5.34 10.61
CA PHE A 801 -5.40 6.03 10.99
C PHE A 801 -6.48 5.77 9.93
N ALA A 802 -7.74 5.56 10.32
CA ALA A 802 -8.85 5.45 9.37
C ALA A 802 -10.07 6.28 9.76
N VAL A 803 -10.89 6.58 8.75
CA VAL A 803 -12.19 7.23 8.91
C VAL A 803 -13.26 6.42 8.19
N THR A 804 -14.35 6.15 8.91
CA THR A 804 -15.50 5.45 8.35
C THR A 804 -16.78 6.23 8.64
N ALA A 805 -17.62 6.37 7.62
CA ALA A 805 -18.95 6.94 7.68
C ALA A 805 -20.00 5.82 7.61
N TYR A 806 -20.97 5.90 8.51
CA TYR A 806 -22.08 4.95 8.69
C TYR A 806 -23.41 5.69 8.54
N ASP A 807 -24.42 4.98 8.05
CA ASP A 807 -25.80 5.46 8.06
C ASP A 807 -26.48 5.27 9.43
N SER A 808 -27.74 5.67 9.53
CA SER A 808 -28.54 5.59 10.77
C SER A 808 -28.87 4.17 11.23
N THR A 809 -28.60 3.14 10.43
CA THR A 809 -28.75 1.72 10.79
C THR A 809 -27.46 1.10 11.32
N GLY A 810 -26.32 1.81 11.21
CA GLY A 810 -24.99 1.29 11.51
C GLY A 810 -24.32 0.59 10.33
N GLN A 811 -24.95 0.57 9.14
CA GLN A 811 -24.32 0.10 7.92
C GLN A 811 -23.26 1.11 7.46
N GLN A 812 -22.05 0.62 7.18
CA GLN A 812 -20.99 1.40 6.51
C GLN A 812 -21.51 1.95 5.18
N ILE A 813 -21.22 3.21 4.87
CA ILE A 813 -21.60 3.82 3.59
C ILE A 813 -20.61 3.36 2.50
N ARG A 814 -21.11 2.97 1.32
CA ARG A 814 -20.25 2.55 0.20
C ARG A 814 -19.34 3.71 -0.24
N GLY A 815 -18.03 3.48 -0.21
CA GLY A 815 -17.01 4.51 -0.46
C GLY A 815 -16.84 5.50 0.70
N GLY A 816 -17.63 5.35 1.78
CA GLY A 816 -17.54 6.09 3.03
C GLY A 816 -16.47 5.54 3.98
N ASN A 817 -15.41 4.89 3.49
CA ASN A 817 -14.38 4.27 4.31
C ASN A 817 -13.01 4.54 3.69
N VAL A 818 -12.06 5.06 4.46
CA VAL A 818 -10.71 5.41 3.98
C VAL A 818 -9.66 5.21 5.08
N ALA A 819 -8.55 4.58 4.74
CA ALA A 819 -7.32 4.63 5.52
C ALA A 819 -6.51 5.86 5.10
N LEU A 820 -5.98 6.61 6.07
CA LEU A 820 -5.05 7.72 5.83
C LEU A 820 -3.65 7.15 5.64
N ASN A 821 -2.93 7.68 4.64
CA ASN A 821 -1.52 7.34 4.43
C ASN A 821 -0.55 8.39 5.02
N TYR A 822 -1.04 9.58 5.39
CA TYR A 822 -0.27 10.71 5.92
C TYR A 822 -1.09 11.49 6.95
N ALA A 823 -0.48 12.49 7.60
CA ALA A 823 -1.16 13.30 8.62
C ALA A 823 -2.39 14.07 8.09
N PHE A 824 -2.44 14.31 6.77
CA PHE A 824 -3.64 14.78 6.06
C PHE A 824 -4.29 13.66 5.25
N GLY A 825 -5.63 13.63 5.22
CA GLY A 825 -6.39 12.80 4.28
C GLY A 825 -7.77 13.33 3.97
N ARG A 826 -8.44 12.75 2.96
CA ARG A 826 -9.80 13.14 2.54
C ARG A 826 -10.66 11.92 2.29
N LEU A 827 -11.71 11.75 3.10
CA LEU A 827 -12.83 10.89 2.75
C LEU A 827 -13.74 11.63 1.76
N SER A 828 -14.21 10.98 0.70
CA SER A 828 -15.10 11.59 -0.30
C SER A 828 -16.03 10.56 -0.93
N PHE A 829 -17.34 10.70 -0.71
CA PHE A 829 -18.34 9.78 -1.26
C PHE A 829 -19.62 10.49 -1.75
N SER A 830 -20.24 9.93 -2.78
CA SER A 830 -21.52 10.40 -3.30
C SER A 830 -22.66 10.15 -2.30
N LEU A 831 -23.55 11.12 -2.17
CA LEU A 831 -24.74 11.01 -1.33
C LEU A 831 -25.95 10.59 -2.18
N PRO A 832 -26.45 9.34 -2.08
CA PRO A 832 -27.72 8.96 -2.68
C PRO A 832 -28.87 9.61 -1.91
N ASP A 833 -30.02 9.78 -2.59
CA ASP A 833 -31.17 10.51 -2.04
C ASP A 833 -31.73 9.88 -0.74
N SER A 834 -31.46 8.59 -0.49
CA SER A 834 -31.83 7.87 0.75
C SER A 834 -31.08 8.33 2.01
N LEU A 835 -29.93 9.01 1.86
CA LEU A 835 -29.14 9.53 2.99
C LEU A 835 -29.42 11.02 3.30
N LEU A 836 -30.22 11.71 2.48
CA LEU A 836 -30.47 13.14 2.64
C LEU A 836 -31.41 13.42 3.83
N GLY A 837 -31.04 14.38 4.69
CA GLY A 837 -31.75 14.70 5.93
C GLY A 837 -31.59 13.69 7.08
N ALA A 838 -31.19 12.45 6.79
CA ALA A 838 -30.85 11.44 7.77
C ALA A 838 -29.54 11.81 8.52
N PRO A 839 -29.39 11.43 9.81
CA PRO A 839 -28.11 11.54 10.49
C PRO A 839 -27.13 10.49 9.95
N LEU A 840 -25.93 10.93 9.61
CA LEU A 840 -24.77 10.08 9.31
C LEU A 840 -23.76 10.18 10.46
N THR A 841 -23.09 9.07 10.74
CA THR A 841 -22.11 8.94 11.82
C THR A 841 -20.73 8.77 11.21
N VAL A 842 -19.78 9.63 11.53
CA VAL A 842 -18.37 9.53 11.10
C VAL A 842 -17.53 9.15 12.31
N GLU A 843 -16.84 8.01 12.24
CA GLU A 843 -15.96 7.50 13.30
C GLU A 843 -14.49 7.56 12.91
N PHE A 844 -13.64 7.81 13.90
CA PHE A 844 -12.18 7.93 13.75
C PHE A 844 -11.46 6.79 14.47
N PHE A 845 -10.65 6.03 13.70
CA PHE A 845 -9.92 4.86 14.16
C PHE A 845 -8.40 5.10 14.07
N PRO A 846 -7.79 5.77 15.06
CA PRO A 846 -6.33 5.80 15.18
C PRO A 846 -5.79 4.43 15.60
N ALA A 847 -4.58 4.09 15.14
CA ALA A 847 -3.79 2.97 15.64
C ALA A 847 -2.45 3.51 16.16
N PHE A 848 -2.01 3.05 17.33
CA PHE A 848 -0.76 3.48 17.96
C PHE A 848 0.17 2.29 18.11
N ALA A 849 1.49 2.51 17.98
CA ALA A 849 2.48 1.44 18.15
C ALA A 849 2.55 0.93 19.61
N LYS A 850 2.34 1.82 20.59
CA LYS A 850 2.47 1.56 22.04
C LYS A 850 1.12 1.49 22.77
N LEU A 851 1.15 0.95 23.99
CA LEU A 851 0.02 0.95 24.94
C LEU A 851 0.42 1.61 26.27
N PRO A 852 -0.51 2.29 26.98
CA PRO A 852 -1.86 2.65 26.51
C PRO A 852 -1.78 3.67 25.36
N GLY A 853 -2.82 3.69 24.50
CA GLY A 853 -2.91 4.65 23.41
C GLY A 853 -2.86 6.10 23.92
N HIS A 854 -2.18 6.96 23.18
CA HIS A 854 -1.98 8.36 23.55
C HIS A 854 -3.24 9.20 23.32
N VAL A 855 -3.29 10.39 23.93
CA VAL A 855 -4.32 11.37 23.57
C VAL A 855 -3.93 11.99 22.23
N TRP A 856 -4.77 11.80 21.21
CA TRP A 856 -4.61 12.43 19.91
C TRP A 856 -5.55 13.62 19.76
N HIS A 857 -5.22 14.52 18.83
CA HIS A 857 -6.05 15.67 18.46
C HIS A 857 -5.83 16.03 16.99
N GLY A 858 -6.77 16.75 16.40
CA GLY A 858 -6.70 17.24 15.02
C GLY A 858 -7.98 17.99 14.65
N ALA A 859 -8.20 18.17 13.35
CA ALA A 859 -9.42 18.75 12.80
C ALA A 859 -10.07 17.84 11.76
N ALA A 860 -11.40 17.75 11.77
CA ALA A 860 -12.21 17.20 10.69
C ALA A 860 -13.00 18.33 10.04
N ARG A 861 -12.79 18.59 8.74
CA ARG A 861 -13.57 19.56 7.97
C ARG A 861 -14.56 18.84 7.06
N VAL A 862 -15.82 18.87 7.46
CA VAL A 862 -16.93 18.27 6.71
C VAL A 862 -17.42 19.27 5.67
N ARG A 863 -17.55 18.84 4.41
CA ARG A 863 -18.20 19.61 3.34
C ARG A 863 -19.36 18.85 2.74
N PHE A 864 -20.43 19.58 2.43
CA PHE A 864 -21.50 19.11 1.56
C PHE A 864 -21.45 19.91 0.26
N LEU A 865 -21.29 19.20 -0.87
CA LEU A 865 -21.11 19.79 -2.19
C LEU A 865 -22.23 19.35 -3.14
N GLY A 866 -22.54 20.18 -4.14
CA GLY A 866 -23.51 19.83 -5.19
C GLY A 866 -24.27 20.99 -5.85
N LEU A 867 -24.09 22.23 -5.39
CA LEU A 867 -24.79 23.40 -5.94
C LEU A 867 -24.18 23.85 -7.28
N ASP A 868 -22.90 24.23 -7.25
CA ASP A 868 -22.14 24.78 -8.39
C ASP A 868 -22.89 25.88 -9.16
N GLU A 869 -23.47 26.83 -8.42
CA GLU A 869 -24.26 27.94 -8.98
C GLU A 869 -23.41 29.22 -9.13
N PRO A 870 -23.53 29.99 -10.24
CA PRO A 870 -22.93 31.33 -10.33
C PRO A 870 -23.52 32.26 -9.25
N ILE A 871 -22.68 33.07 -8.61
CA ILE A 871 -23.12 33.99 -7.55
C ILE A 871 -22.44 35.36 -7.65
N GLY A 872 -23.20 36.42 -7.36
CA GLY A 872 -22.68 37.80 -7.36
C GLY A 872 -22.34 38.33 -8.75
N GLU A 873 -21.80 39.54 -8.79
CA GLU A 873 -21.21 40.10 -10.01
C GLU A 873 -19.75 39.70 -10.12
N GLY A 874 -19.37 39.15 -11.27
CA GLY A 874 -17.96 39.08 -11.67
C GLY A 874 -17.45 40.46 -12.07
N GLY A 875 -16.13 40.64 -12.12
CA GLY A 875 -15.54 41.94 -12.43
C GLY A 875 -14.18 41.86 -13.08
N SER A 876 -13.73 42.99 -13.64
CA SER A 876 -12.35 43.13 -14.10
C SER A 876 -11.40 43.28 -12.91
N LEU A 877 -10.23 42.67 -13.04
CA LEU A 877 -9.16 42.70 -12.06
C LEU A 877 -7.88 43.14 -12.75
N SER A 878 -7.27 44.21 -12.26
CA SER A 878 -5.90 44.57 -12.64
C SER A 878 -5.02 44.49 -11.41
N VAL A 879 -3.90 43.77 -11.51
CA VAL A 879 -2.89 43.64 -10.44
C VAL A 879 -1.54 43.99 -11.02
N VAL A 880 -1.04 45.18 -10.66
CA VAL A 880 0.29 45.66 -11.07
C VAL A 880 1.41 44.82 -10.45
N SER A 881 2.62 44.91 -11.01
CA SER A 881 3.81 44.26 -10.43
C SER A 881 4.07 44.71 -9.00
N GLY A 882 4.20 43.76 -8.07
CA GLY A 882 4.30 44.00 -6.63
C GLY A 882 3.00 44.55 -5.99
N GLY A 883 1.93 44.65 -6.76
CA GLY A 883 0.66 45.24 -6.37
C GLY A 883 -0.30 44.28 -5.70
N ARG A 884 -1.35 44.87 -5.11
CA ARG A 884 -2.44 44.18 -4.42
C ARG A 884 -3.77 44.80 -4.84
N SER A 885 -4.76 43.96 -5.09
CA SER A 885 -6.13 44.36 -5.45
C SER A 885 -7.13 43.52 -4.67
N VAL A 886 -8.19 44.15 -4.15
CA VAL A 886 -9.19 43.46 -3.32
C VAL A 886 -10.31 42.88 -4.19
N VAL A 887 -10.57 41.58 -4.05
CA VAL A 887 -11.71 40.88 -4.63
C VAL A 887 -12.70 40.61 -3.51
N ARG A 888 -13.84 41.32 -3.51
CA ARG A 888 -14.89 41.16 -2.50
C ARG A 888 -15.71 39.91 -2.80
N LEU A 889 -15.94 39.07 -1.80
CA LEU A 889 -16.83 37.91 -1.93
C LEU A 889 -18.30 38.37 -1.84
N PRO A 890 -19.21 37.80 -2.64
CA PRO A 890 -20.63 38.13 -2.58
C PRO A 890 -21.30 37.48 -1.35
N ALA A 891 -22.36 38.10 -0.85
CA ALA A 891 -23.20 37.49 0.19
C ALA A 891 -23.91 36.25 -0.35
N PRO A 892 -23.94 35.12 0.39
CA PRO A 892 -24.55 33.88 -0.07
C PRO A 892 -26.09 34.00 -0.07
N PRO A 893 -26.80 33.31 -0.98
CA PRO A 893 -28.24 33.19 -0.91
C PRO A 893 -28.65 32.44 0.37
N ARG A 894 -29.93 32.56 0.76
CA ARG A 894 -30.47 31.80 1.88
C ARG A 894 -30.64 30.34 1.49
N LEU A 895 -29.70 29.51 1.92
CA LEU A 895 -29.65 28.06 1.67
C LEU A 895 -30.24 27.28 2.85
N ASP A 896 -30.72 26.07 2.57
CA ASP A 896 -30.93 25.00 3.57
C ASP A 896 -29.55 24.49 4.02
N MET A 897 -29.09 24.92 5.20
CA MET A 897 -27.74 24.62 5.72
C MET A 897 -27.83 23.95 7.09
N PRO A 898 -27.05 22.88 7.37
CA PRO A 898 -26.97 22.31 8.70
C PRO A 898 -26.37 23.31 9.72
N GLU A 899 -26.68 23.13 11.00
CA GLU A 899 -26.27 24.07 12.04
C GLU A 899 -24.74 24.25 12.12
N GLY A 900 -24.29 25.51 12.15
CA GLY A 900 -22.87 25.88 12.21
C GLY A 900 -22.08 25.68 10.91
N PHE A 901 -22.72 25.29 9.80
CA PHE A 901 -22.07 25.28 8.49
C PHE A 901 -22.11 26.66 7.84
N THR A 902 -21.09 26.93 7.01
CA THR A 902 -20.91 28.19 6.28
C THR A 902 -20.86 27.94 4.78
N ALA A 903 -21.26 28.92 3.97
CA ALA A 903 -21.25 28.81 2.52
C ALA A 903 -19.81 28.84 1.98
N VAL A 904 -19.50 27.93 1.05
CA VAL A 904 -18.21 27.85 0.35
C VAL A 904 -18.35 28.44 -1.04
N ILE A 905 -17.57 29.50 -1.30
CA ILE A 905 -17.49 30.17 -2.59
C ILE A 905 -16.15 29.84 -3.24
N GLU A 906 -16.19 29.29 -4.46
CA GLU A 906 -15.03 29.17 -5.33
C GLU A 906 -14.89 30.46 -6.15
N THR A 907 -13.76 31.15 -5.98
CA THR A 907 -13.38 32.32 -6.78
C THR A 907 -12.38 31.89 -7.83
N ARG A 908 -12.64 32.19 -9.10
CA ARG A 908 -11.74 31.93 -10.23
C ARG A 908 -11.36 33.22 -10.93
N VAL A 909 -10.06 33.44 -11.10
CA VAL A 909 -9.49 34.54 -11.89
C VAL A 909 -9.04 33.98 -13.24
N THR A 910 -9.46 34.60 -14.33
CA THR A 910 -9.28 34.14 -15.71
C THR A 910 -8.76 35.28 -16.58
N THR A 911 -7.70 35.03 -17.35
CA THR A 911 -7.20 35.94 -18.39
C THR A 911 -7.69 35.48 -19.76
N LEU A 912 -7.42 36.25 -20.81
CA LEU A 912 -7.62 35.81 -22.20
C LEU A 912 -6.86 34.51 -22.54
N ALA A 913 -5.81 34.14 -21.78
CA ALA A 913 -5.08 32.88 -21.93
C ALA A 913 -5.67 31.70 -21.12
N GLY A 914 -6.71 31.94 -20.30
CA GLY A 914 -7.37 30.94 -19.46
C GLY A 914 -7.27 31.22 -17.95
N PRO A 915 -7.73 30.29 -17.10
CA PRO A 915 -7.70 30.42 -15.65
C PRO A 915 -6.28 30.60 -15.12
N VAL A 916 -6.06 31.63 -14.29
CA VAL A 916 -4.76 31.98 -13.69
C VAL A 916 -4.76 31.89 -12.17
N ALA A 917 -5.92 31.88 -11.51
CA ALA A 917 -6.00 31.59 -10.08
C ALA A 917 -7.34 30.95 -9.74
N ALA A 918 -7.35 30.05 -8.76
CA ALA A 918 -8.57 29.51 -8.19
C ALA A 918 -8.42 29.34 -6.67
N ARG A 919 -9.43 29.79 -5.91
CA ARG A 919 -9.50 29.61 -4.46
C ARG A 919 -10.89 29.24 -3.99
N ARG A 920 -11.03 28.23 -3.14
CA ARG A 920 -12.24 28.00 -2.33
C ARG A 920 -12.14 28.72 -0.99
N THR A 921 -13.20 29.44 -0.62
CA THR A 921 -13.25 30.23 0.61
C THR A 921 -14.59 29.99 1.30
N ALA A 922 -14.54 29.49 2.54
CA ALA A 922 -15.68 29.54 3.44
C ALA A 922 -15.88 30.98 3.92
N LEU A 923 -17.13 31.44 3.93
CA LEU A 923 -17.47 32.73 4.50
C LEU A 923 -17.61 32.61 6.02
N GLU A 924 -16.87 33.42 6.78
CA GLU A 924 -17.17 33.57 8.21
C GLU A 924 -18.57 34.20 8.39
N PRO A 925 -19.36 33.73 9.38
CA PRO A 925 -20.77 34.12 9.56
C PRO A 925 -20.98 35.51 10.17
#